data_AF-A0AA42H3S5-F1
#
_entry.id   AF-A0AA42H3S5-F1
#
_cell.length_a   1.000
_cell.length_b   1.000
_cell.length_c   1.000
_cell.angle_alpha   90.00
_cell.angle_beta   90.00
_cell.angle_gamma   90.00
#
_symmetry.space_group_name_H-M   'P 1'
#
loop_
_entity.id
_entity.type
_entity.pdbx_description
1 polymer ?
#
loop_
_entity_poly.entity_id
_entity_poly.type
_entity_poly.pdbx_seq_one_letter_code
_entity_poly.pdbx_strand_id
1 'polypeptide(L)'
;MVTGTTKRNGKLLALTAQLLCGVAVAGIAAAPARAADSYDIRVMTLNIWNKFKQNPELTADFMAAANFDVLGMQEVNGSTYVTRIPDFLQTAGRGTYGNVQVGDVGIISRLPGKFGTINLGGNTQGRYVSYTQLDAQGSRPQTLVGTVHLDYADGSTGRVNEAKALNTWAKGAIQPIMVMGDFNAGDVSERGLHHIDAQIRLMQQSDGNTFYRDLTRQYVLNADQQTMRSVIQEAYVGQDIDTLSWKQWGDALSAAYKAGKNVGLQDETYAVANNTPVTMNVLKKQYMLLQTDAVREDFKPHDLNDGSTTWPSAGEDATNTWASWDRAKIDHFLVSRPFGKWYEIVDDPNDPYTGVIKDVKVTRPGRQPEAISDHEPVAHDFRWVGPQLQTYSENETSKTRLVWGANAYGFAEKNKEFVLTRNNQRRDLYLGQISDANGKPILTDLTLDEKKTLLNCDSTDGRFQQAIKDYCIDDHSFIGETAVTDGGTILVSEDAALGNADARLRLIDGGLRITGSDMKTLDRIVSLEGLGWIDIAEADNRVTLLQQATGEGALLKRGAGTLVLGQANSYTGGTLVEGGVLQAGVDGAFVDNTAFSVNGGKLDLNSFSVSMSSLMGEGGTLSLGSAALTVDQSANTRFDGNIDGTGSLTKSGTGVLVLNGANTYTGGTTVKEGGLVIGDASHSGAFLVGTASVENGAYLAGAGSVGGLYAGAGSIIAPGNSIGTLKVDGNLAFDAGATYVAEIDASGKSDRIDVSGTATLGGAKVYIEKAAGTYMPGKSYTILSAEGGILGTFGDLSQNMPFVDLGLAYDPNAVYLNIARNDVDFAATAKTGNQKSVAVAVEGLGAGNAVYDTVVMQDSEEDARRAFDALSGEIHASTRTAIINDSSIIRNAVMERVDAAFGGSGQSAASSSVATDMVSSQVSAPRAAIWGQALGQWSETGADGNAGKLKQSTGGFVAGYDAEIVENWRLGALAGYSRTSFDVNDRNSSGHSDNYHLGIYGGTQWSATTLKGGLAYSWHKIETDRLVAFPGFSESLDADYSADTFQAFGELSHRFDVNGTAIEPFANVAVVRLQTGRFDEHGGNSALRIGKETTTTTFTTIGLRASAPVVFGSMNARLSGTAGWQHAYGDTVPTTAASFDTGTVFDVAGAPIAKETAIIKAGFDIDLGNQTTLGLEYTGQYGASFNQNAGKARLSVKF
;
A
#
# COMPACT_ATOMS: atom_id res chain seq x y z
N MET A 1 11.38 -34.48 -23.08
CA MET A 1 10.21 -34.24 -23.97
C MET A 1 9.22 -33.31 -23.27
N VAL A 2 8.56 -32.42 -24.01
CA VAL A 2 7.18 -31.91 -23.79
C VAL A 2 6.84 -31.50 -22.33
N THR A 3 7.05 -30.25 -21.90
CA THR A 3 6.09 -29.10 -21.97
C THR A 3 4.66 -29.39 -21.47
N GLY A 4 3.98 -28.52 -20.72
CA GLY A 4 4.30 -27.14 -20.32
C GLY A 4 3.13 -26.48 -19.57
N THR A 5 3.16 -25.15 -19.42
CA THR A 5 2.21 -24.36 -18.61
C THR A 5 0.83 -24.16 -19.25
N THR A 6 -0.22 -24.02 -18.41
CA THR A 6 -1.30 -23.02 -18.65
C THR A 6 -1.97 -22.56 -17.36
N LYS A 7 -2.43 -21.30 -17.35
CA LYS A 7 -3.17 -20.66 -16.24
C LYS A 7 -4.68 -20.94 -16.34
N ARG A 8 -5.41 -20.96 -15.22
CA ARG A 8 -6.64 -20.13 -15.05
C ARG A 8 -7.19 -20.08 -13.61
N ASN A 9 -7.29 -18.84 -13.12
CA ASN A 9 -8.30 -18.22 -12.24
C ASN A 9 -9.10 -19.07 -11.24
N GLY A 10 -9.04 -18.71 -9.96
CA GLY A 10 -10.01 -19.12 -8.93
C GLY A 10 -9.63 -18.65 -7.53
N LYS A 11 -9.87 -17.37 -7.19
CA LYS A 11 -9.72 -16.88 -5.81
C LYS A 11 -10.79 -17.52 -4.93
N LEU A 12 -10.39 -18.18 -3.84
CA LEU A 12 -11.31 -18.60 -2.78
C LEU A 12 -11.18 -17.63 -1.59
N LEU A 13 -12.20 -16.79 -1.37
CA LEU A 13 -12.48 -16.24 -0.04
C LEU A 13 -13.05 -17.40 0.81
N ALA A 14 -12.69 -17.59 2.07
CA ALA A 14 -12.70 -16.67 3.22
C ALA A 14 -14.12 -16.30 3.70
N LEU A 15 -14.29 -16.26 5.02
CA LEU A 15 -15.50 -16.00 5.81
C LEU A 15 -16.63 -17.05 5.74
N THR A 16 -16.55 -18.00 6.69
CA THR A 16 -17.73 -18.54 7.38
C THR A 16 -18.47 -17.44 8.14
N ALA A 17 -19.69 -17.08 7.71
CA ALA A 17 -20.77 -16.59 8.58
C ALA A 17 -22.10 -16.41 7.81
N GLN A 18 -23.08 -17.30 8.03
CA GLN A 18 -24.52 -16.96 8.09
C GLN A 18 -25.33 -18.22 8.42
N LEU A 19 -26.18 -18.13 9.45
CA LEU A 19 -27.18 -19.14 9.77
C LEU A 19 -28.47 -18.37 10.14
N LEU A 20 -29.40 -18.30 9.18
CA LEU A 20 -30.58 -17.43 9.20
C LEU A 20 -31.85 -18.29 9.21
N CYS A 21 -32.66 -18.18 10.26
CA CYS A 21 -34.03 -18.69 10.30
C CYS A 21 -34.79 -18.11 11.50
N GLY A 22 -36.14 -18.06 11.45
CA GLY A 22 -36.97 -17.85 12.65
C GLY A 22 -37.63 -16.47 12.82
N VAL A 23 -38.50 -16.12 11.87
CA VAL A 23 -39.51 -15.03 11.93
C VAL A 23 -40.07 -14.73 13.33
N ALA A 24 -40.15 -13.45 13.69
CA ALA A 24 -41.00 -12.94 14.78
C ALA A 24 -42.22 -12.18 14.21
N VAL A 25 -43.36 -12.24 14.90
CA VAL A 25 -44.67 -11.75 14.42
C VAL A 25 -44.84 -10.25 14.69
N ALA A 26 -45.47 -9.54 13.75
CA ALA A 26 -45.78 -8.12 13.89
C ALA A 26 -46.82 -7.87 15.00
N GLY A 27 -46.40 -7.19 16.06
CA GLY A 27 -47.29 -6.52 17.00
C GLY A 27 -47.49 -5.06 16.61
N ILE A 28 -48.73 -4.57 16.66
CA ILE A 28 -49.03 -3.15 16.44
C ILE A 28 -48.61 -2.37 17.69
N ALA A 29 -47.36 -1.90 17.68
CA ALA A 29 -46.87 -0.91 18.64
C ALA A 29 -47.14 0.50 18.11
N ALA A 30 -47.44 1.45 19.01
CA ALA A 30 -47.50 2.86 18.65
C ALA A 30 -46.13 3.30 18.10
N ALA A 31 -46.13 4.16 17.08
CA ALA A 31 -44.89 4.69 16.53
C ALA A 31 -44.08 5.38 17.65
N PRO A 32 -42.83 4.95 17.92
CA PRO A 32 -41.97 5.67 18.85
C PRO A 32 -41.76 7.11 18.34
N ALA A 33 -41.34 8.01 19.22
CA ALA A 33 -40.99 9.38 18.83
C ALA A 33 -40.05 9.35 17.60
N ARG A 34 -40.28 10.28 16.65
CA ARG A 34 -39.41 10.52 15.47
C ARG A 34 -37.97 10.51 16.00
N ALA A 35 -37.17 9.54 15.55
CA ALA A 35 -35.94 9.18 16.25
C ALA A 35 -34.93 10.34 16.22
N ALA A 36 -34.04 10.40 17.21
CA ALA A 36 -32.99 11.42 17.33
C ALA A 36 -31.85 11.24 16.30
N ASP A 37 -32.19 10.69 15.13
CA ASP A 37 -31.33 10.42 13.99
C ASP A 37 -31.67 11.32 12.80
N SER A 38 -32.77 12.08 12.83
CA SER A 38 -32.97 13.18 11.88
C SER A 38 -32.10 14.38 12.28
N TYR A 39 -31.34 14.89 11.31
CA TYR A 39 -30.57 16.15 11.42
C TYR A 39 -31.48 17.39 11.56
N ASP A 40 -32.77 17.20 11.33
CA ASP A 40 -33.83 18.21 11.30
C ASP A 40 -34.39 18.45 12.70
N ILE A 41 -34.84 19.68 12.98
CA ILE A 41 -35.53 20.04 14.22
C ILE A 41 -36.95 20.53 13.90
N ARG A 42 -37.97 19.88 14.47
CA ARG A 42 -39.37 20.31 14.36
C ARG A 42 -39.68 21.36 15.43
N VAL A 43 -39.72 22.63 15.05
CA VAL A 43 -39.87 23.77 15.96
C VAL A 43 -41.24 24.43 15.76
N MET A 44 -41.96 24.72 16.86
CA MET A 44 -43.24 25.44 16.86
C MET A 44 -43.18 26.66 17.80
N THR A 45 -43.86 27.74 17.42
CA THR A 45 -44.14 28.90 18.27
C THR A 45 -45.64 29.07 18.51
N LEU A 46 -46.03 29.65 19.65
CA LEU A 46 -47.43 29.77 20.08
C LEU A 46 -47.65 30.91 21.08
N ASN A 47 -48.36 31.96 20.68
CA ASN A 47 -48.88 32.93 21.63
C ASN A 47 -50.10 32.33 22.37
N ILE A 48 -50.12 32.32 23.72
CA ILE A 48 -51.22 31.67 24.47
C ILE A 48 -52.21 32.67 25.07
N TRP A 49 -53.11 33.17 24.20
CA TRP A 49 -54.20 34.08 24.53
C TRP A 49 -54.80 33.85 25.93
N ASN A 50 -55.04 34.95 26.65
CA ASN A 50 -55.57 34.95 28.02
C ASN A 50 -56.85 34.09 28.24
N LYS A 51 -57.63 33.78 27.20
CA LYS A 51 -58.77 32.83 27.27
C LYS A 51 -58.35 31.37 27.59
N PHE A 52 -57.13 30.95 27.26
CA PHE A 52 -56.67 29.54 27.35
C PHE A 52 -55.62 29.28 28.43
N LYS A 53 -54.87 30.30 28.80
CA LYS A 53 -53.80 30.42 29.81
C LYS A 53 -53.84 29.56 31.08
N GLN A 54 -55.00 29.04 31.48
CA GLN A 54 -55.22 28.19 32.67
C GLN A 54 -55.63 26.72 32.36
N ASN A 55 -55.66 26.28 31.10
CA ASN A 55 -56.19 24.96 30.70
C ASN A 55 -55.29 24.20 29.69
N PRO A 56 -54.00 23.92 30.00
CA PRO A 56 -53.07 23.25 29.08
C PRO A 56 -53.55 21.87 28.59
N GLU A 57 -54.36 21.18 29.40
CA GLU A 57 -55.00 19.89 29.10
C GLU A 57 -55.69 19.90 27.73
N LEU A 58 -56.31 21.02 27.34
CA LEU A 58 -57.06 21.14 26.09
C LEU A 58 -56.17 21.00 24.85
N THR A 59 -54.89 21.38 24.95
CA THR A 59 -53.94 21.35 23.84
C THR A 59 -53.10 20.07 23.78
N ALA A 60 -53.20 19.22 24.81
CA ALA A 60 -52.34 18.05 25.00
C ALA A 60 -52.37 17.07 23.81
N ASP A 61 -53.58 16.73 23.31
CA ASP A 61 -53.74 15.80 22.19
C ASP A 61 -53.14 16.32 20.88
N PHE A 62 -53.28 17.64 20.62
CA PHE A 62 -52.66 18.27 19.45
C PHE A 62 -51.13 18.23 19.53
N MET A 63 -50.56 18.65 20.68
CA MET A 63 -49.11 18.65 20.89
C MET A 63 -48.53 17.23 20.81
N ALA A 64 -49.25 16.24 21.35
CA ALA A 64 -48.88 14.83 21.29
C ALA A 64 -49.01 14.23 19.88
N ALA A 65 -49.99 14.65 19.07
CA ALA A 65 -50.13 14.21 17.68
C ALA A 65 -49.00 14.79 16.81
N ALA A 66 -48.79 16.10 16.88
CA ALA A 66 -47.83 16.85 16.07
C ALA A 66 -46.35 16.56 16.39
N ASN A 67 -46.06 16.15 17.64
CA ASN A 67 -44.77 15.58 18.04
C ASN A 67 -43.56 16.53 17.84
N PHE A 68 -43.71 17.82 18.20
CA PHE A 68 -42.64 18.83 18.11
C PHE A 68 -41.41 18.51 18.97
N ASP A 69 -40.23 18.97 18.53
CA ASP A 69 -38.95 18.85 19.25
C ASP A 69 -38.68 20.03 20.17
N VAL A 70 -39.08 21.24 19.75
CA VAL A 70 -38.98 22.49 20.50
C VAL A 70 -40.30 23.26 20.37
N LEU A 71 -40.80 23.76 21.50
CA LEU A 71 -42.02 24.57 21.61
C LEU A 71 -41.67 25.89 22.30
N GLY A 72 -41.68 27.00 21.57
CA GLY A 72 -41.67 28.34 22.16
C GLY A 72 -43.08 28.84 22.42
N MET A 73 -43.28 29.53 23.55
CA MET A 73 -44.57 30.08 23.94
C MET A 73 -44.42 31.53 24.41
N GLN A 74 -45.42 32.34 24.07
CA GLN A 74 -45.58 33.75 24.46
C GLN A 74 -46.83 33.93 25.34
N GLU A 75 -46.99 35.09 25.97
CA GLU A 75 -48.04 35.38 26.98
C GLU A 75 -48.10 34.45 28.22
N VAL A 76 -47.12 33.58 28.49
CA VAL A 76 -47.21 32.54 29.53
C VAL A 76 -47.20 33.04 31.00
N ASN A 77 -47.19 34.34 31.26
CA ASN A 77 -47.08 34.90 32.62
C ASN A 77 -48.28 34.51 33.50
N GLY A 78 -48.03 33.73 34.55
CA GLY A 78 -49.09 33.16 35.41
C GLY A 78 -49.83 31.96 34.81
N SER A 79 -49.34 31.39 33.71
CA SER A 79 -49.82 30.14 33.12
C SER A 79 -49.16 28.91 33.76
N THR A 80 -49.73 27.72 33.51
CA THR A 80 -49.14 26.42 33.82
C THR A 80 -48.66 25.66 32.59
N TYR A 81 -48.82 26.21 31.37
CA TYR A 81 -48.52 25.51 30.10
C TYR A 81 -47.08 24.98 30.04
N VAL A 82 -46.09 25.84 30.28
CA VAL A 82 -44.66 25.50 30.18
C VAL A 82 -44.27 24.33 31.10
N THR A 83 -44.94 24.21 32.25
CA THR A 83 -44.73 23.14 33.23
C THR A 83 -45.60 21.89 33.02
N ARG A 84 -46.79 22.01 32.41
CA ARG A 84 -47.77 20.91 32.29
C ARG A 84 -47.70 20.16 30.96
N ILE A 85 -47.38 20.85 29.87
CA ILE A 85 -47.23 20.23 28.54
C ILE A 85 -46.14 19.13 28.53
N PRO A 86 -44.99 19.27 29.24
CA PRO A 86 -44.03 18.17 29.41
C PRO A 86 -44.64 16.88 29.98
N ASP A 87 -45.46 16.96 31.04
CA ASP A 87 -46.11 15.80 31.66
C ASP A 87 -46.98 15.06 30.65
N PHE A 88 -47.76 15.80 29.86
CA PHE A 88 -48.67 15.22 28.85
C PHE A 88 -47.90 14.58 27.70
N LEU A 89 -46.86 15.23 27.19
CA LEU A 89 -46.02 14.70 26.11
C LEU A 89 -45.26 13.44 26.56
N GLN A 90 -44.78 13.41 27.81
CA GLN A 90 -44.16 12.22 28.39
C GLN A 90 -45.18 11.08 28.59
N THR A 91 -46.39 11.40 29.07
CA THR A 91 -47.49 10.43 29.22
C THR A 91 -47.94 9.86 27.88
N ALA A 92 -47.92 10.67 26.82
CA ALA A 92 -48.18 10.25 25.43
C ALA A 92 -46.98 9.57 24.75
N GLY A 93 -45.89 9.27 25.49
CA GLY A 93 -44.74 8.52 24.98
C GLY A 93 -43.85 9.29 24.01
N ARG A 94 -43.88 10.63 24.00
CA ARG A 94 -43.11 11.48 23.06
C ARG A 94 -41.69 11.84 23.52
N GLY A 95 -41.25 11.27 24.64
CA GLY A 95 -39.97 11.54 25.28
C GLY A 95 -40.11 12.35 26.57
N THR A 96 -39.00 12.59 27.27
CA THR A 96 -38.95 13.51 28.41
C THR A 96 -38.59 14.90 27.90
N TYR A 97 -39.39 15.90 28.24
CA TYR A 97 -39.16 17.29 27.86
C TYR A 97 -38.67 18.11 29.05
N GLY A 98 -37.56 18.83 28.88
CA GLY A 98 -37.17 19.92 29.78
C GLY A 98 -37.89 21.21 29.41
N ASN A 99 -37.93 22.17 30.33
CA ASN A 99 -38.57 23.47 30.11
C ASN A 99 -37.94 24.59 30.95
N VAL A 100 -38.12 25.84 30.53
CA VAL A 100 -37.86 27.04 31.35
C VAL A 100 -38.82 28.17 30.97
N GLN A 101 -39.19 28.99 31.95
CA GLN A 101 -39.99 30.20 31.78
C GLN A 101 -39.36 31.36 32.54
N VAL A 102 -39.43 32.57 31.97
CA VAL A 102 -39.21 33.83 32.67
C VAL A 102 -40.24 34.86 32.18
N GLY A 103 -40.92 35.51 33.12
CA GLY A 103 -42.01 36.44 32.79
C GLY A 103 -43.11 35.77 31.96
N ASP A 104 -43.36 36.34 30.79
CA ASP A 104 -44.36 35.99 29.79
C ASP A 104 -43.85 35.12 28.64
N VAL A 105 -42.58 34.69 28.65
CA VAL A 105 -42.02 33.80 27.62
C VAL A 105 -41.49 32.50 28.21
N GLY A 106 -41.76 31.38 27.55
CA GLY A 106 -41.33 30.06 28.01
C GLY A 106 -41.07 29.07 26.88
N ILE A 107 -40.13 28.16 27.09
CA ILE A 107 -39.70 27.18 26.08
C ILE A 107 -39.66 25.78 26.66
N ILE A 108 -40.03 24.80 25.83
CA ILE A 108 -40.05 23.37 26.15
C ILE A 108 -39.26 22.63 25.05
N SER A 109 -38.45 21.63 25.40
CA SER A 109 -37.81 20.75 24.39
C SER A 109 -37.45 19.37 24.95
N ARG A 110 -37.50 18.35 24.08
CA ARG A 110 -37.01 16.98 24.35
C ARG A 110 -35.57 16.74 23.89
N LEU A 111 -34.98 17.66 23.14
CA LEU A 111 -33.64 17.48 22.59
C LEU A 111 -32.59 17.71 23.69
N PRO A 112 -31.46 16.97 23.68
CA PRO A 112 -30.35 17.22 24.60
C PRO A 112 -29.85 18.67 24.51
N GLY A 113 -29.58 19.28 25.65
CA GLY A 113 -29.15 20.67 25.73
C GLY A 113 -29.24 21.29 27.12
N LYS A 114 -29.09 22.61 27.19
CA LYS A 114 -29.16 23.39 28.43
C LYS A 114 -30.17 24.53 28.32
N PHE A 115 -31.13 24.56 29.22
CA PHE A 115 -32.10 25.65 29.32
C PHE A 115 -31.49 26.88 30.01
N GLY A 116 -31.89 28.08 29.59
CA GLY A 116 -31.43 29.34 30.14
C GLY A 116 -32.36 30.50 29.83
N THR A 117 -32.05 31.67 30.37
CA THR A 117 -32.86 32.89 30.22
C THR A 117 -31.98 34.13 30.04
N ILE A 118 -32.52 35.16 29.40
CA ILE A 118 -31.84 36.45 29.17
C ILE A 118 -32.77 37.59 29.58
N ASN A 119 -32.20 38.65 30.15
CA ASN A 119 -32.85 39.93 30.34
C ASN A 119 -32.19 40.94 29.39
N LEU A 120 -32.97 41.46 28.44
CA LEU A 120 -32.58 42.42 27.42
C LEU A 120 -32.38 43.84 27.98
N GLY A 121 -32.82 44.07 29.23
CA GLY A 121 -32.78 45.37 29.91
C GLY A 121 -34.11 46.15 29.78
N GLY A 122 -34.26 47.19 30.59
CA GLY A 122 -35.50 47.99 30.65
C GLY A 122 -36.52 47.50 31.68
N ASN A 123 -37.70 48.12 31.66
CA ASN A 123 -38.84 47.87 32.56
C ASN A 123 -40.14 47.56 31.78
N THR A 124 -39.97 47.05 30.57
CA THR A 124 -40.97 46.54 29.63
C THR A 124 -41.38 45.09 29.98
N GLN A 125 -42.44 44.57 29.35
CA GLN A 125 -42.81 43.15 29.42
C GLN A 125 -41.86 42.32 28.53
N GLY A 126 -41.68 42.73 27.27
CA GLY A 126 -40.88 42.03 26.25
C GLY A 126 -39.38 41.90 26.48
N ARG A 127 -38.87 42.36 27.64
CA ARG A 127 -37.44 42.36 27.99
C ARG A 127 -36.82 40.99 28.26
N TYR A 128 -37.55 39.90 28.09
CA TYR A 128 -37.10 38.56 28.46
C TYR A 128 -36.98 37.60 27.27
N VAL A 129 -36.03 36.68 27.37
CA VAL A 129 -35.88 35.53 26.46
C VAL A 129 -35.83 34.26 27.30
N SER A 130 -36.63 33.26 26.95
CA SER A 130 -36.47 31.87 27.43
C SER A 130 -35.86 31.03 26.32
N TYR A 131 -34.76 30.32 26.57
CA TYR A 131 -34.06 29.57 25.53
C TYR A 131 -33.60 28.17 25.97
N THR A 132 -33.34 27.32 24.97
CA THR A 132 -32.59 26.08 25.10
C THR A 132 -31.38 26.10 24.17
N GLN A 133 -30.21 25.74 24.69
CA GLN A 133 -28.98 25.53 23.94
C GLN A 133 -28.92 24.04 23.57
N LEU A 134 -29.44 23.70 22.40
CA LEU A 134 -29.48 22.35 21.85
C LEU A 134 -28.05 21.86 21.58
N ASP A 135 -27.70 20.66 22.04
CA ASP A 135 -26.39 20.07 21.77
C ASP A 135 -26.18 19.77 20.28
N ALA A 136 -24.92 19.65 19.87
CA ALA A 136 -24.55 19.31 18.50
C ALA A 136 -24.96 17.87 18.16
N GLN A 137 -25.47 17.65 16.95
CA GLN A 137 -26.09 16.39 16.54
C GLN A 137 -25.86 16.14 15.05
N GLY A 138 -24.95 15.22 14.73
CA GLY A 138 -24.55 14.94 13.34
C GLY A 138 -23.86 16.16 12.70
N SER A 139 -24.41 16.66 11.59
CA SER A 139 -23.97 17.91 10.97
C SER A 139 -24.39 19.16 11.74
N ARG A 140 -25.50 19.11 12.50
CA ARG A 140 -26.08 20.28 13.17
C ARG A 140 -25.18 20.74 14.32
N PRO A 141 -24.71 22.00 14.33
CA PRO A 141 -23.95 22.54 15.44
C PRO A 141 -24.81 22.70 16.70
N GLN A 142 -24.14 22.97 17.83
CA GLN A 142 -24.83 23.44 19.03
C GLN A 142 -25.61 24.72 18.69
N THR A 143 -26.92 24.72 18.96
CA THR A 143 -27.86 25.73 18.45
C THR A 143 -28.64 26.34 19.62
N LEU A 144 -28.60 27.65 19.79
CA LEU A 144 -29.52 28.36 20.68
C LEU A 144 -30.89 28.46 19.99
N VAL A 145 -31.93 27.96 20.63
CA VAL A 145 -33.32 28.16 20.20
C VAL A 145 -34.06 28.86 21.33
N GLY A 146 -34.62 30.04 21.07
CA GLY A 146 -35.24 30.89 22.10
C GLY A 146 -36.60 31.46 21.68
N THR A 147 -37.43 31.79 22.67
CA THR A 147 -38.70 32.52 22.50
C THR A 147 -38.58 33.96 23.01
N VAL A 148 -39.19 34.89 22.29
CA VAL A 148 -39.41 36.29 22.67
C VAL A 148 -40.86 36.70 22.43
N HIS A 149 -41.26 37.82 23.01
CA HIS A 149 -42.55 38.46 22.82
C HIS A 149 -42.30 39.97 22.79
N LEU A 150 -42.52 40.63 21.65
CA LEU A 150 -42.29 42.08 21.50
C LEU A 150 -43.59 42.87 21.71
N ASP A 151 -44.19 42.66 22.89
CA ASP A 151 -45.51 43.14 23.30
C ASP A 151 -45.85 44.57 22.82
N TYR A 152 -46.84 44.70 21.95
CA TYR A 152 -47.35 45.99 21.46
C TYR A 152 -47.72 46.99 22.58
N ALA A 153 -48.04 46.53 23.80
CA ALA A 153 -48.32 47.40 24.95
C ALA A 153 -47.06 48.13 25.46
N ASP A 154 -45.87 47.58 25.22
CA ASP A 154 -44.61 48.29 25.44
C ASP A 154 -44.45 49.41 24.41
N GLY A 155 -44.19 50.63 24.90
CA GLY A 155 -44.01 51.79 24.04
C GLY A 155 -42.79 51.62 23.11
N SER A 156 -42.88 52.10 21.87
CA SER A 156 -41.92 51.87 20.78
C SER A 156 -40.43 52.01 21.14
N THR A 157 -40.07 52.97 21.99
CA THR A 157 -38.67 53.12 22.46
C THR A 157 -38.17 51.90 23.25
N GLY A 158 -39.04 51.15 23.91
CA GLY A 158 -38.75 49.85 24.54
C GLY A 158 -38.44 48.78 23.50
N ARG A 159 -39.40 48.48 22.61
CA ARG A 159 -39.27 47.45 21.56
C ARG A 159 -38.08 47.67 20.63
N VAL A 160 -37.79 48.91 20.26
CA VAL A 160 -36.58 49.27 19.50
C VAL A 160 -35.28 49.00 20.28
N ASN A 161 -35.29 49.13 21.62
CA ASN A 161 -34.13 48.79 22.46
C ASN A 161 -34.01 47.28 22.70
N GLU A 162 -35.11 46.54 22.79
CA GLU A 162 -35.12 45.07 22.86
C GLU A 162 -34.60 44.46 21.55
N ALA A 163 -35.01 44.97 20.40
CA ALA A 163 -34.44 44.60 19.10
C ALA A 163 -32.93 44.90 19.00
N LYS A 164 -32.45 46.02 19.58
CA LYS A 164 -31.01 46.32 19.70
C LYS A 164 -30.29 45.34 20.64
N ALA A 165 -30.92 44.92 21.73
CA ALA A 165 -30.36 43.92 22.66
C ALA A 165 -30.30 42.52 22.04
N LEU A 166 -31.34 42.09 21.33
CA LEU A 166 -31.37 40.82 20.58
C LEU A 166 -30.30 40.79 19.47
N ASN A 167 -30.10 41.90 18.77
CA ASN A 167 -28.98 42.06 17.82
C ASN A 167 -27.61 41.98 18.53
N THR A 168 -27.50 42.56 19.73
CA THR A 168 -26.24 42.54 20.50
C THR A 168 -25.92 41.13 20.99
N TRP A 169 -26.94 40.36 21.38
CA TRP A 169 -26.80 38.94 21.73
C TRP A 169 -26.38 38.09 20.52
N ALA A 170 -27.05 38.23 19.37
CA ALA A 170 -26.65 37.56 18.13
C ALA A 170 -25.20 37.84 17.74
N LYS A 171 -24.79 39.12 17.78
CA LYS A 171 -23.42 39.53 17.45
C LYS A 171 -22.36 38.97 18.41
N GLY A 172 -22.75 38.64 19.65
CA GLY A 172 -21.87 38.05 20.66
C GLY A 172 -21.77 36.52 20.62
N ALA A 173 -22.52 35.84 19.76
CA ALA A 173 -22.61 34.38 19.75
C ALA A 173 -21.72 33.73 18.68
N ILE A 174 -20.91 32.76 19.10
CA ILE A 174 -20.08 31.90 18.22
C ILE A 174 -20.85 30.71 17.61
N GLN A 175 -22.16 30.64 17.87
CA GLN A 175 -23.05 29.53 17.54
C GLN A 175 -24.41 30.07 17.06
N PRO A 176 -25.16 29.34 16.21
CA PRO A 176 -26.44 29.83 15.70
C PRO A 176 -27.45 30.11 16.80
N ILE A 177 -28.18 31.21 16.65
CA ILE A 177 -29.38 31.55 17.42
C ILE A 177 -30.59 31.56 16.49
N MET A 178 -31.54 30.66 16.72
CA MET A 178 -32.90 30.76 16.23
C MET A 178 -33.75 31.41 17.31
N VAL A 179 -34.35 32.55 17.01
CA VAL A 179 -35.32 33.23 17.86
C VAL A 179 -36.67 33.09 17.22
N MET A 180 -37.64 32.57 17.96
CA MET A 180 -39.04 32.58 17.59
C MET A 180 -39.84 33.54 18.47
N GLY A 181 -40.95 34.04 17.97
CA GLY A 181 -41.76 34.98 18.72
C GLY A 181 -43.09 35.24 18.04
N ASP A 182 -44.00 35.84 18.80
CA ASP A 182 -44.98 36.71 18.16
C ASP A 182 -44.23 37.99 17.74
N PHE A 183 -44.23 38.25 16.44
CA PHE A 183 -43.60 39.39 15.81
C PHE A 183 -44.62 40.20 15.02
N ASN A 184 -45.92 40.03 15.28
CA ASN A 184 -47.02 40.52 14.46
C ASN A 184 -46.94 42.02 14.18
N ALA A 185 -47.81 42.46 13.27
CA ALA A 185 -47.73 43.80 12.74
C ALA A 185 -47.91 44.91 13.80
N GLY A 186 -48.60 44.66 14.92
CA GLY A 186 -48.65 45.56 16.07
C GLY A 186 -47.34 45.60 16.86
N ASP A 187 -46.77 44.42 17.13
CA ASP A 187 -45.52 44.21 17.88
C ASP A 187 -44.28 44.80 17.19
N VAL A 188 -44.29 44.93 15.86
CA VAL A 188 -43.24 45.67 15.10
C VAL A 188 -43.66 47.06 14.63
N SER A 189 -44.87 47.53 14.96
CA SER A 189 -45.35 48.88 14.64
C SER A 189 -45.08 49.87 15.79
N GLU A 190 -44.40 50.98 15.47
CA GLU A 190 -43.97 51.96 16.47
C GLU A 190 -45.08 52.86 17.03
N ARG A 191 -46.28 52.74 16.46
CA ARG A 191 -47.53 53.33 16.93
C ARG A 191 -48.56 52.29 17.36
N GLY A 192 -48.27 51.00 17.21
CA GLY A 192 -49.26 49.93 17.24
C GLY A 192 -50.19 49.98 16.01
N LEU A 193 -51.34 49.30 16.09
CA LEU A 193 -52.37 49.26 15.05
C LEU A 193 -53.73 49.25 15.74
N HIS A 194 -54.09 50.40 16.29
CA HIS A 194 -55.20 50.48 17.23
C HIS A 194 -56.53 50.68 16.51
N HIS A 195 -57.41 49.68 16.63
CA HIS A 195 -58.86 49.80 16.38
C HIS A 195 -59.44 50.94 17.26
N ILE A 196 -60.51 51.61 16.81
CA ILE A 196 -61.21 52.71 17.51
C ILE A 196 -61.39 52.44 19.00
N ASP A 197 -61.76 51.22 19.41
CA ASP A 197 -61.97 50.88 20.81
C ASP A 197 -60.65 50.82 21.63
N ALA A 198 -59.54 50.48 20.99
CA ALA A 198 -58.19 50.53 21.55
C ALA A 198 -57.65 51.96 21.58
N GLN A 199 -57.90 52.78 20.56
CA GLN A 199 -57.60 54.23 20.58
C GLN A 199 -58.36 54.92 21.73
N ILE A 200 -59.61 54.53 21.95
CA ILE A 200 -60.42 54.94 23.10
C ILE A 200 -59.81 54.46 24.42
N ARG A 201 -59.35 53.20 24.53
CA ARG A 201 -58.65 52.71 25.74
C ARG A 201 -57.36 53.50 26.04
N LEU A 202 -56.58 53.82 25.01
CA LEU A 202 -55.38 54.66 25.13
C LEU A 202 -55.73 56.07 25.59
N MET A 203 -56.79 56.66 25.04
CA MET A 203 -57.36 57.93 25.48
C MET A 203 -57.81 57.86 26.95
N GLN A 204 -58.48 56.77 27.36
CA GLN A 204 -58.88 56.50 28.74
C GLN A 204 -57.71 56.39 29.74
N GLN A 205 -56.49 56.12 29.27
CA GLN A 205 -55.28 55.98 30.08
C GLN A 205 -54.28 57.14 29.91
N SER A 206 -54.59 58.12 29.06
CA SER A 206 -53.68 59.21 28.67
C SER A 206 -53.42 60.26 29.76
N ASP A 207 -54.29 60.39 30.77
CA ASP A 207 -54.11 61.39 31.83
C ASP A 207 -52.89 61.11 32.73
N GLY A 208 -52.45 59.85 32.80
CA GLY A 208 -51.27 59.43 33.57
C GLY A 208 -50.06 58.99 32.73
N ASN A 209 -50.22 58.74 31.43
CA ASN A 209 -49.19 58.19 30.56
C ASN A 209 -48.86 59.14 29.39
N THR A 210 -47.61 59.59 29.30
CA THR A 210 -47.14 60.51 28.27
C THR A 210 -47.16 59.92 26.87
N PHE A 211 -46.77 58.64 26.72
CA PHE A 211 -46.78 57.93 25.43
C PHE A 211 -48.22 57.78 24.92
N TYR A 212 -49.14 57.29 25.75
CA TYR A 212 -50.55 57.17 25.36
C TYR A 212 -51.15 58.52 25.00
N ARG A 213 -50.89 59.57 25.76
CA ARG A 213 -51.37 60.93 25.45
C ARG A 213 -50.85 61.44 24.12
N ASP A 214 -49.58 61.20 23.81
CA ASP A 214 -48.94 61.73 22.60
C ASP A 214 -49.29 60.87 21.35
N LEU A 215 -49.74 59.62 21.55
CA LEU A 215 -50.36 58.75 20.55
C LEU A 215 -51.86 59.10 20.34
N THR A 216 -52.62 59.28 21.41
CA THR A 216 -54.00 59.79 21.42
C THR A 216 -54.11 61.14 20.72
N ARG A 217 -53.15 62.05 20.90
CA ARG A 217 -53.06 63.31 20.13
C ARG A 217 -52.97 63.08 18.62
N GLN A 218 -52.29 62.02 18.16
CA GLN A 218 -52.20 61.68 16.74
C GLN A 218 -53.52 61.08 16.21
N TYR A 219 -54.20 60.21 16.97
CA TYR A 219 -55.54 59.74 16.59
C TYR A 219 -56.55 60.87 16.50
N VAL A 220 -56.54 61.76 17.50
CA VAL A 220 -57.35 62.98 17.52
C VAL A 220 -57.10 63.82 16.27
N LEU A 221 -55.85 64.09 15.91
CA LEU A 221 -55.51 64.87 14.69
C LEU A 221 -55.94 64.21 13.38
N ASN A 222 -56.07 62.88 13.34
CA ASN A 222 -56.50 62.12 12.15
C ASN A 222 -58.01 61.81 12.11
N ALA A 223 -58.74 62.07 13.20
CA ALA A 223 -60.16 61.81 13.33
C ALA A 223 -61.03 62.88 12.66
N ASP A 224 -62.29 62.55 12.38
CA ASP A 224 -63.34 63.55 12.22
C ASP A 224 -63.55 64.28 13.56
N GLN A 225 -62.83 65.40 13.69
CA GLN A 225 -62.91 66.32 14.81
C GLN A 225 -64.33 66.81 15.10
N GLN A 226 -65.17 66.98 14.07
CA GLN A 226 -66.51 67.51 14.22
C GLN A 226 -67.44 66.45 14.82
N THR A 227 -67.44 65.22 14.29
CA THR A 227 -68.21 64.11 14.87
C THR A 227 -67.70 63.75 16.26
N MET A 228 -66.38 63.59 16.45
CA MET A 228 -65.80 63.18 17.73
C MET A 228 -66.13 64.18 18.86
N ARG A 229 -65.94 65.49 18.61
CA ARG A 229 -66.24 66.53 19.61
C ARG A 229 -67.74 66.69 19.86
N SER A 230 -68.60 66.47 18.86
CA SER A 230 -70.06 66.41 19.05
C SER A 230 -70.46 65.29 20.00
N VAL A 231 -69.91 64.08 19.82
CA VAL A 231 -70.21 62.92 20.68
C VAL A 231 -69.78 63.15 22.14
N ILE A 232 -68.65 63.81 22.37
CA ILE A 232 -68.19 64.15 23.73
C ILE A 232 -69.07 65.26 24.35
N GLN A 233 -69.48 66.25 23.56
CA GLN A 233 -70.37 67.32 24.03
C GLN A 233 -71.79 66.80 24.36
N GLU A 234 -72.29 65.78 23.64
CA GLU A 234 -73.52 65.06 23.98
C GLU A 234 -73.43 64.34 25.35
N ALA A 235 -72.26 63.83 25.72
CA ALA A 235 -72.05 63.16 27.01
C ALA A 235 -71.89 64.15 28.18
N TYR A 236 -71.34 65.35 27.92
CA TYR A 236 -71.07 66.39 28.93
C TYR A 236 -71.77 67.71 28.59
N VAL A 237 -73.09 67.67 28.46
CA VAL A 237 -73.93 68.83 28.12
C VAL A 237 -73.71 69.99 29.11
N GLY A 238 -73.37 71.16 28.58
CA GLY A 238 -73.17 72.39 29.36
C GLY A 238 -71.79 72.54 30.01
N GLN A 239 -70.86 71.62 29.76
CA GLN A 239 -69.45 71.75 30.13
C GLN A 239 -68.60 72.07 28.90
N ASP A 240 -67.52 72.83 29.10
CA ASP A 240 -66.52 73.08 28.04
C ASP A 240 -65.65 71.83 27.87
N ILE A 241 -65.78 71.17 26.71
CA ILE A 241 -65.09 69.90 26.43
C ILE A 241 -63.56 70.03 26.39
N ASP A 242 -63.01 71.23 26.11
CA ASP A 242 -61.55 71.44 26.13
C ASP A 242 -60.98 71.53 27.57
N THR A 243 -61.84 71.55 28.60
CA THR A 243 -61.44 71.49 30.02
C THR A 243 -61.54 70.09 30.63
N LEU A 244 -62.07 69.12 29.89
CA LEU A 244 -62.22 67.73 30.35
C LEU A 244 -60.89 66.96 30.25
N SER A 245 -60.73 65.93 31.10
CA SER A 245 -59.59 65.03 31.02
C SER A 245 -59.68 64.06 29.83
N TRP A 246 -58.56 63.48 29.39
CA TRP A 246 -58.58 62.47 28.33
C TRP A 246 -59.39 61.24 28.72
N LYS A 247 -59.40 60.86 30.00
CA LYS A 247 -60.29 59.82 30.50
C LYS A 247 -61.77 60.15 30.27
N GLN A 248 -62.18 61.40 30.50
CA GLN A 248 -63.57 61.81 30.27
C GLN A 248 -63.93 61.77 28.77
N TRP A 249 -63.03 62.25 27.90
CA TRP A 249 -63.20 62.11 26.44
C TRP A 249 -63.33 60.62 26.04
N GLY A 250 -62.42 59.77 26.51
CA GLY A 250 -62.42 58.34 26.23
C GLY A 250 -63.64 57.61 26.79
N ASP A 251 -64.11 57.94 27.99
CA ASP A 251 -65.33 57.36 28.59
C ASP A 251 -66.57 57.67 27.74
N ALA A 252 -66.71 58.91 27.27
CA ALA A 252 -67.80 59.33 26.38
C ALA A 252 -67.77 58.61 25.02
N LEU A 253 -66.60 58.58 24.36
CA LEU A 253 -66.43 57.86 23.11
C LEU A 253 -66.65 56.34 23.29
N SER A 254 -66.21 55.75 24.40
CA SER A 254 -66.43 54.33 24.71
C SER A 254 -67.92 54.00 24.82
N ALA A 255 -68.71 54.86 25.47
CA ALA A 255 -70.15 54.69 25.61
C ALA A 255 -70.87 54.82 24.26
N ALA A 256 -70.50 55.81 23.44
CA ALA A 256 -71.08 56.04 22.12
C ALA A 256 -70.73 54.92 21.12
N TYR A 257 -69.48 54.47 21.10
CA TYR A 257 -69.02 53.38 20.23
C TYR A 257 -69.74 52.06 20.55
N LYS A 258 -69.88 51.71 21.84
CA LYS A 258 -70.66 50.55 22.31
C LYS A 258 -72.15 50.65 21.99
N ALA A 259 -72.67 51.84 21.71
CA ALA A 259 -74.04 52.08 21.25
C ALA A 259 -74.17 52.11 19.71
N GLY A 260 -73.10 51.80 18.96
CA GLY A 260 -73.11 51.79 17.50
C GLY A 260 -73.11 53.18 16.85
N LYS A 261 -72.80 54.26 17.59
CA LYS A 261 -72.59 55.58 16.98
C LYS A 261 -71.24 55.66 16.28
N ASN A 262 -71.18 56.40 15.17
CA ASN A 262 -69.91 56.92 14.67
C ASN A 262 -69.33 57.88 15.72
N VAL A 263 -68.07 57.66 16.10
CA VAL A 263 -67.35 58.43 17.14
C VAL A 263 -66.25 59.33 16.55
N GLY A 264 -66.19 59.46 15.22
CA GLY A 264 -65.24 60.32 14.48
C GLY A 264 -63.83 59.76 14.35
N LEU A 265 -63.38 58.93 15.31
CA LEU A 265 -62.18 58.09 15.16
C LEU A 265 -62.33 57.12 13.96
N GLN A 266 -61.20 56.69 13.42
CA GLN A 266 -61.07 55.70 12.35
C GLN A 266 -60.01 54.67 12.75
N ASP A 267 -60.11 53.45 12.25
CA ASP A 267 -59.16 52.38 12.59
C ASP A 267 -57.76 52.63 12.00
N GLU A 268 -56.72 52.34 12.78
CA GLU A 268 -55.32 52.49 12.33
C GLU A 268 -54.92 51.29 11.47
N THR A 269 -55.21 51.43 10.18
CA THR A 269 -55.04 50.43 9.10
C THR A 269 -53.71 50.60 8.35
N TYR A 270 -53.29 49.59 7.58
CA TYR A 270 -52.14 49.75 6.69
C TYR A 270 -52.48 50.48 5.38
N ALA A 271 -51.62 51.37 4.86
CA ALA A 271 -50.39 51.89 5.42
C ALA A 271 -50.55 53.34 5.92
N VAL A 272 -50.79 53.52 7.22
CA VAL A 272 -50.79 54.86 7.85
C VAL A 272 -49.48 55.61 7.57
N ALA A 273 -49.62 56.80 6.97
CA ALA A 273 -48.50 57.67 6.66
C ALA A 273 -47.69 58.03 7.92
N ASN A 274 -46.37 57.85 7.84
CA ASN A 274 -45.40 58.02 8.93
C ASN A 274 -45.45 56.95 10.04
N ASN A 275 -46.25 55.89 9.92
CA ASN A 275 -46.02 54.67 10.70
C ASN A 275 -45.06 53.75 9.93
N THR A 276 -43.98 53.29 10.56
CA THR A 276 -42.89 52.55 9.90
C THR A 276 -42.32 51.51 10.88
N PRO A 277 -42.07 50.26 10.46
CA PRO A 277 -41.69 49.18 11.39
C PRO A 277 -40.20 49.23 11.74
N VAL A 278 -39.80 50.19 12.59
CA VAL A 278 -38.37 50.44 12.85
C VAL A 278 -37.75 49.32 13.70
N THR A 279 -38.53 48.64 14.54
CA THR A 279 -38.15 47.46 15.33
C THR A 279 -37.69 46.30 14.44
N MET A 280 -38.45 45.91 13.41
CA MET A 280 -38.04 44.84 12.48
C MET A 280 -36.89 45.29 11.56
N ASN A 281 -36.86 46.56 11.15
CA ASN A 281 -35.73 47.17 10.44
C ASN A 281 -34.40 47.08 11.23
N VAL A 282 -34.48 47.16 12.57
CA VAL A 282 -33.35 46.90 13.48
C VAL A 282 -33.01 45.41 13.48
N LEU A 283 -33.97 44.51 13.74
CA LEU A 283 -33.72 43.05 13.82
C LEU A 283 -33.03 42.49 12.56
N LYS A 284 -33.46 42.91 11.36
CA LYS A 284 -32.88 42.46 10.08
C LYS A 284 -31.39 42.81 9.87
N LYS A 285 -30.78 43.61 10.75
CA LYS A 285 -29.32 43.85 10.75
C LYS A 285 -28.54 42.60 11.14
N GLN A 286 -28.93 41.90 12.22
CA GLN A 286 -28.23 40.69 12.68
C GLN A 286 -29.03 39.40 12.50
N TYR A 287 -30.34 39.46 12.22
CA TYR A 287 -31.15 38.29 11.90
C TYR A 287 -31.53 38.23 10.41
N MET A 288 -31.78 37.01 9.94
CA MET A 288 -32.41 36.68 8.67
C MET A 288 -33.79 36.07 8.94
N LEU A 289 -34.77 36.43 8.11
CA LEU A 289 -36.10 35.82 8.13
C LEU A 289 -36.07 34.52 7.31
N LEU A 290 -36.53 33.39 7.88
CA LEU A 290 -36.63 32.12 7.16
C LEU A 290 -38.11 31.76 6.95
N GLN A 291 -38.56 31.80 5.69
CA GLN A 291 -39.96 31.54 5.30
C GLN A 291 -40.01 30.71 4.01
N THR A 292 -41.13 30.03 3.76
CA THR A 292 -41.44 29.40 2.46
C THR A 292 -42.54 30.16 1.71
N ASP A 293 -42.60 29.99 0.38
CA ASP A 293 -43.59 30.65 -0.48
C ASP A 293 -45.06 30.38 -0.11
N ALA A 294 -45.35 29.27 0.59
CA ALA A 294 -46.69 28.85 0.99
C ALA A 294 -47.10 29.32 2.41
N VAL A 295 -46.13 29.65 3.25
CA VAL A 295 -46.34 30.00 4.68
C VAL A 295 -46.24 31.51 4.92
N ARG A 296 -45.75 32.25 3.92
CA ARG A 296 -45.96 33.68 3.66
C ARG A 296 -47.31 34.20 4.20
N GLU A 297 -47.37 34.64 5.45
CA GLU A 297 -48.59 35.20 6.06
C GLU A 297 -49.11 36.38 5.22
N ASP A 298 -50.32 36.29 4.67
CA ASP A 298 -51.00 37.46 4.09
C ASP A 298 -51.68 38.20 5.24
N PHE A 299 -51.39 39.50 5.42
CA PHE A 299 -52.06 40.34 6.41
C PHE A 299 -53.56 40.43 6.09
N LYS A 300 -54.31 39.53 6.71
CA LYS A 300 -55.74 39.36 6.53
C LYS A 300 -56.34 38.90 7.87
N PRO A 301 -57.49 39.44 8.30
CA PRO A 301 -58.18 38.95 9.49
C PRO A 301 -58.54 37.46 9.37
N HIS A 302 -58.46 36.77 10.50
CA HIS A 302 -59.09 35.48 10.70
C HIS A 302 -60.38 35.68 11.52
N ASP A 303 -61.55 35.42 10.91
CA ASP A 303 -62.84 35.46 11.59
C ASP A 303 -62.96 34.32 12.62
N LEU A 304 -63.15 34.63 13.91
CA LEU A 304 -63.48 33.61 14.92
C LEU A 304 -64.99 33.40 14.99
N ASN A 305 -65.38 32.14 15.26
CA ASN A 305 -66.79 31.72 15.38
C ASN A 305 -67.57 32.37 16.54
N ASP A 306 -66.94 33.15 17.43
CA ASP A 306 -67.63 33.95 18.46
C ASP A 306 -67.98 35.37 18.00
N GLY A 307 -67.65 35.73 16.75
CA GLY A 307 -67.90 37.05 16.18
C GLY A 307 -66.81 38.09 16.50
N SER A 308 -65.73 37.69 17.17
CA SER A 308 -64.48 38.46 17.18
C SER A 308 -63.59 38.07 16.01
N THR A 309 -62.75 38.99 15.55
CA THR A 309 -61.65 38.71 14.61
C THR A 309 -60.35 38.64 15.39
N THR A 310 -59.54 37.63 15.09
CA THR A 310 -58.09 37.71 15.33
C THR A 310 -57.45 38.42 14.13
N TRP A 311 -56.54 39.33 14.44
CA TRP A 311 -56.03 40.36 13.53
C TRP A 311 -54.49 40.41 13.71
N PRO A 312 -53.69 40.06 12.69
CA PRO A 312 -52.91 41.13 12.08
C PRO A 312 -53.91 42.21 11.61
N SER A 313 -53.73 43.47 12.03
CA SER A 313 -54.64 44.65 11.81
C SER A 313 -55.68 44.50 10.70
N ALA A 314 -56.98 44.59 11.11
CA ALA A 314 -59.62 43.68 10.42
C ALA A 314 -60.70 44.46 9.50
N GLY A 315 -60.55 44.38 8.16
CA GLY A 315 -61.20 45.28 7.20
C GLY A 315 -60.24 45.97 6.22
N GLU A 316 -59.35 45.21 5.57
CA GLU A 316 -58.37 45.72 4.58
C GLU A 316 -58.31 44.85 3.30
N ASP A 317 -57.76 45.42 2.22
CA ASP A 317 -57.57 44.77 0.92
C ASP A 317 -56.13 44.23 0.77
N ALA A 318 -55.94 43.17 -0.02
CA ALA A 318 -54.63 42.54 -0.27
C ALA A 318 -53.66 43.43 -1.09
N THR A 319 -54.06 44.65 -1.42
CA THR A 319 -53.21 45.71 -1.98
C THR A 319 -52.49 46.53 -0.89
N ASN A 320 -52.97 46.48 0.36
CA ASN A 320 -52.41 47.27 1.45
C ASN A 320 -51.02 46.75 1.85
N THR A 321 -50.04 47.61 1.59
CA THR A 321 -48.62 47.39 1.87
C THR A 321 -48.05 48.71 2.37
N TRP A 322 -47.13 48.69 3.34
CA TRP A 322 -46.24 49.85 3.47
C TRP A 322 -45.56 50.03 2.12
N ALA A 323 -45.68 51.20 1.50
CA ALA A 323 -45.28 51.39 0.11
C ALA A 323 -43.82 50.92 -0.17
N SER A 324 -42.92 51.13 0.80
CA SER A 324 -41.50 50.73 0.77
C SER A 324 -41.20 49.30 1.24
N TRP A 325 -42.20 48.52 1.65
CA TRP A 325 -42.12 47.08 1.93
C TRP A 325 -43.16 46.36 1.07
N ASP A 326 -42.80 45.93 -0.15
CA ASP A 326 -43.75 45.14 -0.95
C ASP A 326 -44.14 43.88 -0.19
N ARG A 327 -45.44 43.79 0.15
CA ARG A 327 -46.01 42.77 1.04
C ARG A 327 -45.08 42.48 2.21
N ALA A 328 -45.05 43.41 3.16
CA ALA A 328 -44.49 43.11 4.47
C ALA A 328 -45.11 41.81 4.98
N LYS A 329 -44.28 40.77 5.04
CA LYS A 329 -44.61 39.46 5.55
C LYS A 329 -43.72 39.25 6.75
N ILE A 330 -44.38 39.33 7.89
CA ILE A 330 -43.78 38.98 9.17
C ILE A 330 -43.70 37.46 9.21
N ASP A 331 -42.68 36.95 9.88
CA ASP A 331 -42.57 35.53 10.16
C ASP A 331 -42.11 35.38 11.61
N HIS A 332 -42.49 34.25 12.19
CA HIS A 332 -42.30 33.90 13.57
C HIS A 332 -40.90 33.34 13.84
N PHE A 333 -40.03 33.23 12.82
CA PHE A 333 -38.71 32.62 12.91
C PHE A 333 -37.59 33.51 12.34
N LEU A 334 -36.67 33.90 13.21
CA LEU A 334 -35.49 34.71 12.90
C LEU A 334 -34.21 33.94 13.26
N VAL A 335 -33.29 33.76 12.30
CA VAL A 335 -32.00 33.11 12.56
C VAL A 335 -30.84 34.10 12.46
N SER A 336 -29.98 34.08 13.48
CA SER A 336 -28.82 34.96 13.59
C SER A 336 -27.84 34.75 12.45
N ARG A 337 -27.35 35.86 11.90
CA ARG A 337 -26.18 35.92 11.05
C ARG A 337 -24.92 35.75 11.92
N PRO A 338 -23.87 35.08 11.46
CA PRO A 338 -23.64 34.58 10.10
C PRO A 338 -24.49 33.36 9.71
N PHE A 339 -24.99 32.63 10.69
CA PHE A 339 -25.46 31.24 10.55
C PHE A 339 -26.75 31.04 9.75
N GLY A 340 -27.60 32.05 9.59
CA GLY A 340 -28.90 31.93 8.92
C GLY A 340 -28.87 31.35 7.50
N LYS A 341 -27.78 31.53 6.73
CA LYS A 341 -27.66 30.95 5.37
C LYS A 341 -27.48 29.42 5.36
N TRP A 342 -27.19 28.81 6.51
CA TRP A 342 -26.95 27.39 6.66
C TRP A 342 -28.18 26.61 7.15
N TYR A 343 -29.32 27.27 7.31
CA TYR A 343 -30.60 26.63 7.62
C TYR A 343 -31.53 26.64 6.42
N GLU A 344 -32.09 25.47 6.09
CA GLU A 344 -33.18 25.30 5.14
C GLU A 344 -34.45 24.88 5.89
N ILE A 345 -35.62 25.37 5.46
CA ILE A 345 -36.91 24.80 5.85
C ILE A 345 -37.18 23.61 4.92
N VAL A 346 -37.46 22.45 5.51
CA VAL A 346 -37.59 21.15 4.81
C VAL A 346 -38.94 20.48 5.08
N ASP A 347 -39.98 21.29 5.33
CA ASP A 347 -41.36 20.85 5.52
C ASP A 347 -41.83 19.87 4.42
N ASP A 348 -42.55 18.82 4.83
CA ASP A 348 -43.36 18.03 3.90
C ASP A 348 -44.65 18.83 3.59
N PRO A 349 -44.94 19.19 2.33
CA PRO A 349 -46.14 19.96 1.98
C PRO A 349 -47.47 19.20 2.23
N ASN A 350 -47.41 17.94 2.69
CA ASN A 350 -48.55 17.12 3.09
C ASN A 350 -48.68 16.96 4.62
N ASP A 351 -47.72 17.43 5.43
CA ASP A 351 -47.78 17.33 6.88
C ASP A 351 -48.63 18.47 7.48
N PRO A 352 -49.77 18.17 8.13
CA PRO A 352 -50.69 19.18 8.65
C PRO A 352 -50.17 19.89 9.92
N TYR A 353 -48.96 19.57 10.38
CA TYR A 353 -48.33 20.16 11.57
C TYR A 353 -47.13 21.07 11.26
N THR A 354 -46.89 21.38 9.98
CA THR A 354 -45.88 22.36 9.52
C THR A 354 -46.51 23.47 8.67
N GLY A 355 -45.86 24.61 8.61
CA GLY A 355 -46.41 25.87 8.13
C GLY A 355 -47.35 26.54 9.14
N VAL A 356 -48.28 27.35 8.63
CA VAL A 356 -49.30 28.07 9.42
C VAL A 356 -50.48 27.13 9.69
N ILE A 357 -50.71 26.75 10.95
CA ILE A 357 -51.59 25.63 11.33
C ILE A 357 -53.02 26.12 11.65
N LYS A 358 -53.84 26.29 10.61
CA LYS A 358 -55.11 27.06 10.65
C LYS A 358 -56.32 26.39 11.35
N ASP A 359 -56.25 25.10 11.63
CA ASP A 359 -57.39 24.32 12.17
C ASP A 359 -57.22 23.81 13.60
N VAL A 360 -56.23 24.30 14.34
CA VAL A 360 -56.00 23.90 15.76
C VAL A 360 -57.03 24.53 16.69
N LYS A 361 -58.16 23.85 16.85
CA LYS A 361 -59.33 24.31 17.62
C LYS A 361 -59.63 23.34 18.77
N VAL A 362 -59.87 23.87 19.97
CA VAL A 362 -60.17 23.11 21.18
C VAL A 362 -61.59 23.40 21.68
N THR A 363 -62.27 22.36 22.11
CA THR A 363 -63.67 22.43 22.55
C THR A 363 -63.74 22.44 24.07
N ARG A 364 -64.08 23.59 24.65
CA ARG A 364 -64.34 23.69 26.10
C ARG A 364 -65.72 23.07 26.43
N PRO A 365 -65.91 22.42 27.59
CA PRO A 365 -67.19 21.84 27.97
C PRO A 365 -68.34 22.85 27.85
N GLY A 366 -69.31 22.56 26.97
CA GLY A 366 -70.46 23.43 26.70
C GLY A 366 -70.21 24.64 25.78
N ARG A 367 -69.10 24.67 25.03
CA ARG A 367 -68.81 25.71 24.02
C ARG A 367 -68.56 25.11 22.63
N GLN A 368 -68.53 25.98 21.61
CA GLN A 368 -68.04 25.63 20.28
C GLN A 368 -66.51 25.42 20.30
N PRO A 369 -65.91 24.82 19.26
CA PRO A 369 -64.46 24.80 19.08
C PRO A 369 -63.92 26.23 18.91
N GLU A 370 -62.95 26.60 19.74
CA GLU A 370 -62.26 27.90 19.73
C GLU A 370 -60.78 27.69 19.36
N ALA A 371 -60.13 28.62 18.66
CA ALA A 371 -58.70 28.51 18.34
C ALA A 371 -57.84 28.50 19.62
N ILE A 372 -56.71 27.78 19.62
CA ILE A 372 -55.84 27.66 20.82
C ILE A 372 -55.01 28.91 21.15
N SER A 373 -55.00 29.87 20.23
CA SER A 373 -54.19 31.10 20.25
C SER A 373 -55.00 32.24 19.60
N ASP A 374 -54.56 33.46 19.85
CA ASP A 374 -54.95 34.69 19.18
C ASP A 374 -54.28 34.87 17.80
N HIS A 375 -53.29 34.06 17.46
CA HIS A 375 -52.68 34.00 16.12
C HIS A 375 -52.62 32.53 15.64
N GLU A 376 -52.57 32.28 14.32
CA GLU A 376 -52.38 30.92 13.85
C GLU A 376 -50.99 30.39 14.25
N PRO A 377 -50.89 29.24 14.96
CA PRO A 377 -49.59 28.71 15.36
C PRO A 377 -48.75 28.35 14.13
N VAL A 378 -47.45 28.64 14.18
CA VAL A 378 -46.53 28.36 13.06
C VAL A 378 -45.43 27.40 13.50
N ALA A 379 -45.12 26.43 12.65
CA ALA A 379 -44.08 25.44 12.90
C ALA A 379 -43.35 25.00 11.63
N HIS A 380 -42.07 24.65 11.73
CA HIS A 380 -41.26 24.16 10.61
C HIS A 380 -40.33 23.03 11.00
N ASP A 381 -40.02 22.16 10.04
CA ASP A 381 -38.86 21.27 10.09
C ASP A 381 -37.64 22.04 9.55
N PHE A 382 -36.72 22.46 10.42
CA PHE A 382 -35.48 23.16 10.03
C PHE A 382 -34.29 22.22 9.94
N ARG A 383 -33.50 22.32 8.87
CA ARG A 383 -32.30 21.50 8.62
C ARG A 383 -31.03 22.35 8.56
N TRP A 384 -29.95 21.88 9.18
CA TRP A 384 -28.61 22.46 8.96
C TRP A 384 -27.93 21.85 7.73
N VAL A 385 -27.63 22.67 6.74
CA VAL A 385 -27.02 22.27 5.45
C VAL A 385 -25.56 22.73 5.27
N GLY A 386 -24.96 23.27 6.34
CA GLY A 386 -23.61 23.84 6.33
C GLY A 386 -22.49 22.89 6.78
N PRO A 387 -21.28 23.45 7.04
CA PRO A 387 -20.15 22.71 7.58
C PRO A 387 -20.38 22.33 9.05
N GLN A 388 -19.55 21.46 9.61
CA GLN A 388 -19.49 21.37 11.07
C GLN A 388 -18.83 22.62 11.66
N LEU A 389 -19.38 23.14 12.75
CA LEU A 389 -18.75 24.18 13.55
C LEU A 389 -17.98 23.55 14.70
N GLN A 390 -16.72 23.94 14.87
CA GLN A 390 -15.89 23.59 16.02
C GLN A 390 -15.37 24.85 16.69
N THR A 391 -15.13 24.80 18.00
CA THR A 391 -14.48 25.89 18.75
C THR A 391 -13.06 25.48 19.11
N TYR A 392 -12.09 26.36 18.91
CA TYR A 392 -10.72 26.17 19.35
C TYR A 392 -10.19 27.42 20.08
N SER A 393 -9.12 27.26 20.86
CA SER A 393 -8.50 28.37 21.58
C SER A 393 -7.12 28.68 20.99
N GLU A 394 -6.85 29.95 20.76
CA GLU A 394 -5.55 30.47 20.33
C GLU A 394 -5.26 31.76 21.09
N ASN A 395 -4.09 31.85 21.73
CA ASN A 395 -3.69 33.00 22.56
C ASN A 395 -4.80 33.40 23.56
N GLU A 396 -5.33 32.39 24.28
CA GLU A 396 -6.46 32.47 25.22
C GLU A 396 -7.80 32.97 24.62
N THR A 397 -7.83 33.27 23.31
CA THR A 397 -9.01 33.72 22.58
C THR A 397 -9.75 32.54 21.97
N SER A 398 -11.07 32.49 22.14
CA SER A 398 -11.95 31.51 21.50
C SER A 398 -12.20 31.87 20.04
N LYS A 399 -11.94 30.94 19.11
CA LYS A 399 -12.14 31.09 17.66
C LYS A 399 -13.00 29.95 17.12
N THR A 400 -13.80 30.24 16.09
CA THR A 400 -14.60 29.21 15.39
C THR A 400 -13.84 28.66 14.18
N ARG A 401 -13.86 27.33 14.04
CA ARG A 401 -13.39 26.56 12.88
C ARG A 401 -14.61 26.04 12.10
N LEU A 402 -14.60 26.23 10.78
CA LEU A 402 -15.49 25.47 9.88
C LEU A 402 -14.79 24.18 9.45
N VAL A 403 -15.49 23.06 9.43
CA VAL A 403 -14.96 21.78 8.93
C VAL A 403 -15.83 21.26 7.79
N TRP A 404 -15.21 21.13 6.61
CA TRP A 404 -15.76 20.50 5.41
C TRP A 404 -15.19 19.08 5.28
N GLY A 405 -16.02 18.09 5.62
CA GLY A 405 -15.62 16.68 5.73
C GLY A 405 -16.83 15.75 5.76
N ALA A 406 -16.64 14.48 6.09
CA ALA A 406 -17.68 13.44 6.06
C ALA A 406 -18.91 13.75 6.93
N ASN A 407 -18.77 14.61 7.95
CA ASN A 407 -19.86 15.05 8.82
C ASN A 407 -20.52 16.38 8.39
N ALA A 408 -20.03 17.05 7.35
CA ALA A 408 -20.66 18.24 6.79
C ALA A 408 -21.88 17.83 5.93
N TYR A 409 -22.98 18.58 6.00
CA TYR A 409 -24.26 18.08 5.48
C TYR A 409 -24.26 17.91 3.95
N GLY A 410 -24.59 16.69 3.50
CA GLY A 410 -24.68 16.35 2.07
C GLY A 410 -23.34 16.40 1.34
N PHE A 411 -22.20 16.49 2.05
CA PHE A 411 -20.89 16.72 1.43
C PHE A 411 -20.41 15.50 0.65
N ALA A 412 -20.56 14.29 1.20
CA ALA A 412 -20.23 13.05 0.50
C ALA A 412 -21.08 12.85 -0.76
N GLU A 413 -22.36 13.22 -0.69
CA GLU A 413 -23.34 13.15 -1.76
C GLU A 413 -23.10 14.19 -2.86
N LYS A 414 -22.51 15.35 -2.52
CA LYS A 414 -22.07 16.40 -3.45
C LYS A 414 -20.68 16.14 -4.04
N ASN A 415 -20.28 14.87 -4.21
CA ASN A 415 -18.94 14.45 -4.64
C ASN A 415 -17.76 15.00 -3.80
N LYS A 416 -18.03 15.43 -2.56
CA LYS A 416 -17.10 16.17 -1.68
C LYS A 416 -16.64 17.53 -2.24
N GLU A 417 -17.44 18.15 -3.10
CA GLU A 417 -17.23 19.52 -3.56
C GLU A 417 -18.25 20.48 -2.91
N PHE A 418 -17.80 21.64 -2.44
CA PHE A 418 -18.67 22.67 -1.89
C PHE A 418 -18.28 24.08 -2.33
N VAL A 419 -19.23 24.86 -2.86
CA VAL A 419 -19.02 26.25 -3.31
C VAL A 419 -19.22 27.24 -2.17
N LEU A 420 -18.12 27.73 -1.60
CA LEU A 420 -18.13 28.67 -0.49
C LEU A 420 -18.06 30.11 -1.03
N THR A 421 -19.15 30.87 -0.83
CA THR A 421 -19.28 32.26 -1.28
C THR A 421 -19.47 33.20 -0.11
N ARG A 422 -18.84 34.38 -0.20
CA ARG A 422 -18.91 35.45 0.80
C ARG A 422 -20.31 36.05 0.95
N ASN A 423 -21.05 36.12 -0.15
CA ASN A 423 -22.34 36.78 -0.17
C ASN A 423 -23.45 35.92 0.44
N ASN A 424 -23.79 36.27 1.68
CA ASN A 424 -25.10 35.99 2.27
C ASN A 424 -26.19 36.79 1.53
N GLN A 425 -26.51 36.36 0.30
CA GLN A 425 -27.48 37.02 -0.59
C GLN A 425 -28.83 37.16 0.13
N ARG A 426 -29.18 38.38 0.54
CA ARG A 426 -30.35 38.67 1.38
C ARG A 426 -31.65 38.53 0.60
N ARG A 427 -32.16 37.29 0.52
CA ARG A 427 -33.48 36.96 -0.06
C ARG A 427 -34.66 37.54 0.73
N ASP A 428 -34.41 38.09 1.92
CA ASP A 428 -35.38 38.60 2.88
C ASP A 428 -35.34 40.14 3.07
N LEU A 429 -34.43 40.87 2.42
CA LEU A 429 -34.22 42.30 2.65
C LEU A 429 -34.41 43.14 1.39
N TYR A 430 -35.43 44.01 1.42
CA TYR A 430 -35.75 44.95 0.35
C TYR A 430 -35.10 46.32 0.57
N LEU A 431 -34.87 47.08 -0.52
CA LEU A 431 -34.17 48.37 -0.43
C LEU A 431 -34.89 49.39 0.48
N GLY A 432 -36.22 49.36 0.55
CA GLY A 432 -36.99 50.22 1.46
C GLY A 432 -36.93 49.85 2.96
N GLN A 433 -36.22 48.75 3.30
CA GLN A 433 -36.00 48.27 4.68
C GLN A 433 -34.60 48.66 5.22
N ILE A 434 -33.75 49.22 4.35
CA ILE A 434 -32.41 49.67 4.70
C ILE A 434 -32.50 50.93 5.57
N SER A 435 -31.96 50.86 6.79
CA SER A 435 -32.20 51.85 7.83
C SER A 435 -31.00 52.18 8.72
N ASP A 436 -31.09 53.26 9.49
CA ASP A 436 -30.09 53.72 10.45
C ASP A 436 -29.99 52.80 11.69
N ALA A 437 -29.20 53.20 12.69
CA ALA A 437 -29.07 52.48 13.96
C ALA A 437 -30.36 52.46 14.82
N ASN A 438 -31.40 53.22 14.45
CA ASN A 438 -32.70 53.30 15.10
C ASN A 438 -33.83 52.76 14.21
N GLY A 439 -33.50 52.07 13.11
CA GLY A 439 -34.47 51.47 12.20
C GLY A 439 -35.20 52.46 11.27
N LYS A 440 -34.82 53.74 11.23
CA LYS A 440 -35.39 54.70 10.29
C LYS A 440 -34.82 54.52 8.88
N PRO A 441 -35.65 54.37 7.82
CA PRO A 441 -35.17 54.18 6.46
C PRO A 441 -34.22 55.29 6.00
N ILE A 442 -33.07 54.94 5.42
CA ILE A 442 -32.05 55.89 4.96
C ILE A 442 -32.05 56.10 3.44
N LEU A 443 -32.64 55.18 2.67
CA LEU A 443 -32.77 55.31 1.21
C LEU A 443 -34.07 56.03 0.84
N THR A 444 -34.23 57.25 1.35
CA THR A 444 -35.42 58.10 1.17
C THR A 444 -35.72 58.40 -0.29
N ASP A 445 -34.67 58.59 -1.09
CA ASP A 445 -34.74 59.24 -2.41
C ASP A 445 -35.05 58.26 -3.56
N LEU A 446 -35.15 56.96 -3.26
CA LEU A 446 -35.53 55.93 -4.22
C LEU A 446 -37.00 56.07 -4.64
N THR A 447 -37.30 55.69 -5.88
CA THR A 447 -38.67 55.48 -6.35
C THR A 447 -39.39 54.37 -5.57
N LEU A 448 -40.71 54.28 -5.77
CA LEU A 448 -41.51 53.22 -5.15
C LEU A 448 -41.01 51.83 -5.57
N ASP A 449 -40.82 51.62 -6.88
CA ASP A 449 -40.45 50.30 -7.41
C ASP A 449 -39.01 49.91 -7.07
N GLU A 450 -38.06 50.86 -7.01
CA GLU A 450 -36.72 50.61 -6.49
C GLU A 450 -36.76 50.10 -5.05
N LYS A 451 -37.58 50.70 -4.17
CA LYS A 451 -37.71 50.27 -2.76
C LYS A 451 -38.23 48.83 -2.62
N LYS A 452 -38.90 48.31 -3.66
CA LYS A 452 -39.44 46.94 -3.76
C LYS A 452 -38.45 45.93 -4.38
N THR A 453 -37.23 46.34 -4.72
CA THR A 453 -36.16 45.40 -5.11
C THR A 453 -35.41 44.88 -3.89
N LEU A 454 -34.86 43.66 -3.97
CA LEU A 454 -33.98 43.10 -2.94
C LEU A 454 -32.60 43.79 -2.97
N LEU A 455 -31.93 43.85 -1.81
CA LEU A 455 -30.56 44.34 -1.72
C LEU A 455 -29.60 43.36 -2.43
N ASN A 456 -29.18 43.71 -3.65
CA ASN A 456 -28.05 43.05 -4.30
C ASN A 456 -26.74 43.48 -3.62
N CYS A 457 -26.09 42.53 -2.95
CA CYS A 457 -24.78 42.73 -2.31
C CYS A 457 -23.65 43.05 -3.30
N ASP A 458 -23.80 42.64 -4.57
CA ASP A 458 -22.85 42.89 -5.66
C ASP A 458 -23.10 44.21 -6.41
N SER A 459 -23.98 45.08 -5.90
CA SER A 459 -24.31 46.34 -6.58
C SER A 459 -23.20 47.39 -6.43
N THR A 460 -22.76 47.95 -7.56
CA THR A 460 -21.81 49.07 -7.63
C THR A 460 -22.48 50.45 -7.50
N ASP A 461 -23.80 50.52 -7.27
CA ASP A 461 -24.51 51.79 -7.07
C ASP A 461 -24.03 52.46 -5.78
N GLY A 462 -23.54 53.70 -5.89
CA GLY A 462 -23.07 54.52 -4.77
C GLY A 462 -24.12 54.70 -3.65
N ARG A 463 -25.42 54.67 -4.00
CA ARG A 463 -26.54 54.78 -3.05
C ARG A 463 -26.59 53.59 -2.08
N PHE A 464 -26.09 52.41 -2.46
CA PHE A 464 -26.25 51.18 -1.68
C PHE A 464 -25.01 50.78 -0.89
N GLN A 465 -23.85 51.42 -1.08
CA GLN A 465 -22.58 50.97 -0.46
C GLN A 465 -22.62 50.90 1.08
N GLN A 466 -23.27 51.88 1.73
CA GLN A 466 -23.46 51.84 3.18
C GLN A 466 -24.44 50.73 3.60
N ALA A 467 -25.44 50.41 2.77
CA ALA A 467 -26.36 49.31 3.02
C ALA A 467 -25.70 47.94 2.86
N ILE A 468 -24.87 47.77 1.83
CA ILE A 468 -24.06 46.57 1.62
C ILE A 468 -23.15 46.38 2.84
N LYS A 469 -22.50 47.43 3.35
CA LYS A 469 -21.70 47.38 4.58
C LYS A 469 -22.49 46.96 5.83
N ASP A 470 -23.71 47.48 6.03
CA ASP A 470 -24.51 47.22 7.24
C ASP A 470 -25.35 45.93 7.17
N TYR A 471 -25.74 45.50 5.98
CA TYR A 471 -26.70 44.40 5.75
C TYR A 471 -26.17 43.25 4.88
N CYS A 472 -25.13 43.46 4.07
CA CYS A 472 -24.32 42.41 3.45
C CYS A 472 -22.97 42.24 4.18
N ILE A 473 -23.04 42.29 5.52
CA ILE A 473 -21.94 41.90 6.43
C ILE A 473 -21.32 40.60 5.92
N ASP A 474 -19.99 40.61 5.79
CA ASP A 474 -19.18 39.43 5.53
C ASP A 474 -19.41 38.40 6.64
N ASP A 475 -20.14 37.35 6.29
CA ASP A 475 -20.54 36.31 7.23
C ASP A 475 -19.48 35.21 7.40
N HIS A 476 -18.26 35.45 6.92
CA HIS A 476 -17.04 34.67 7.20
C HIS A 476 -16.11 35.40 8.17
N SER A 477 -16.41 36.65 8.53
CA SER A 477 -15.60 37.47 9.45
C SER A 477 -15.39 36.85 10.84
N PHE A 478 -16.28 35.96 11.28
CA PHE A 478 -16.19 35.20 12.54
C PHE A 478 -15.27 33.96 12.50
N ILE A 479 -14.86 33.55 11.30
CA ILE A 479 -14.03 32.35 11.10
C ILE A 479 -12.61 32.65 11.58
N GLY A 480 -12.06 31.76 12.42
CA GLY A 480 -10.64 31.70 12.73
C GLY A 480 -9.90 30.61 11.95
N GLU A 481 -10.60 29.61 11.42
CA GLU A 481 -10.02 28.59 10.54
C GLU A 481 -11.08 27.98 9.61
N THR A 482 -10.77 27.82 8.33
CA THR A 482 -11.51 26.95 7.41
C THR A 482 -10.70 25.67 7.19
N ALA A 483 -11.24 24.53 7.63
CA ALA A 483 -10.62 23.21 7.49
C ALA A 483 -11.35 22.36 6.45
N VAL A 484 -10.59 21.65 5.61
CA VAL A 484 -11.08 20.73 4.58
C VAL A 484 -10.44 19.37 4.79
N THR A 485 -11.24 18.31 4.82
CA THR A 485 -10.79 16.94 5.17
C THR A 485 -11.42 15.87 4.29
N ASP A 486 -10.95 14.63 4.44
CA ASP A 486 -11.54 13.38 3.95
C ASP A 486 -11.62 13.27 2.43
N GLY A 487 -10.72 13.91 1.67
CA GLY A 487 -10.76 13.96 0.22
C GLY A 487 -11.59 15.12 -0.36
N GLY A 488 -12.02 16.07 0.47
CA GLY A 488 -12.90 17.17 0.07
C GLY A 488 -12.22 18.34 -0.64
N THR A 489 -12.99 19.08 -1.45
CA THR A 489 -12.57 20.35 -2.07
C THR A 489 -13.59 21.44 -1.77
N ILE A 490 -13.11 22.61 -1.32
CA ILE A 490 -13.91 23.85 -1.29
C ILE A 490 -13.60 24.70 -2.52
N LEU A 491 -14.64 25.24 -3.16
CA LEU A 491 -14.56 26.06 -4.36
C LEU A 491 -14.82 27.52 -3.97
N VAL A 492 -13.91 28.44 -4.31
CA VAL A 492 -14.06 29.89 -4.04
C VAL A 492 -13.68 30.73 -5.26
N SER A 493 -14.33 31.89 -5.41
CA SER A 493 -13.97 32.91 -6.39
C SER A 493 -13.29 34.14 -5.77
N GLU A 494 -13.20 34.22 -4.44
CA GLU A 494 -12.50 35.27 -3.69
C GLU A 494 -11.89 34.71 -2.39
N ASP A 495 -10.80 35.32 -1.94
CA ASP A 495 -10.09 34.91 -0.71
C ASP A 495 -10.97 35.04 0.55
N ALA A 496 -11.72 36.13 0.66
CA ALA A 496 -12.50 36.48 1.86
C ALA A 496 -13.64 35.48 2.17
N ALA A 497 -14.05 34.65 1.21
CA ALA A 497 -14.99 33.54 1.47
C ALA A 497 -14.42 32.48 2.44
N LEU A 498 -13.09 32.41 2.61
CA LEU A 498 -12.42 31.50 3.54
C LEU A 498 -12.37 32.04 4.99
N GLY A 499 -12.73 33.31 5.20
CA GLY A 499 -12.60 34.03 6.46
C GLY A 499 -11.84 35.35 6.31
N ASN A 500 -11.67 36.08 7.42
CA ASN A 500 -10.77 37.24 7.49
C ASN A 500 -9.29 36.83 7.23
N ALA A 501 -8.38 37.81 7.09
CA ALA A 501 -6.97 37.53 6.76
C ALA A 501 -6.16 36.84 7.89
N ASP A 502 -6.67 36.86 9.13
CA ASP A 502 -6.12 36.11 10.27
C ASP A 502 -6.66 34.66 10.34
N ALA A 503 -7.57 34.28 9.43
CA ALA A 503 -8.23 32.98 9.44
C ALA A 503 -7.44 31.96 8.60
N ARG A 504 -6.88 30.94 9.28
CA ARG A 504 -6.09 29.88 8.63
C ARG A 504 -6.94 29.08 7.64
N LEU A 505 -6.31 28.65 6.54
CA LEU A 505 -6.80 27.55 5.73
C LEU A 505 -6.08 26.26 6.17
N ARG A 506 -6.82 25.18 6.44
CA ARG A 506 -6.24 23.90 6.87
C ARG A 506 -6.70 22.77 5.94
N LEU A 507 -5.75 22.11 5.29
CA LEU A 507 -5.98 21.13 4.23
C LEU A 507 -5.47 19.77 4.73
N ILE A 508 -6.39 18.87 5.10
CA ILE A 508 -6.13 17.61 5.81
C ILE A 508 -6.54 16.45 4.90
N ASP A 509 -5.67 16.01 3.99
CA ASP A 509 -6.08 15.19 2.83
C ASP A 509 -7.26 15.81 2.05
N GLY A 510 -7.28 17.14 1.96
CA GLY A 510 -8.33 17.97 1.34
C GLY A 510 -7.74 19.16 0.60
N GLY A 511 -8.58 19.99 -0.03
CA GLY A 511 -8.06 21.08 -0.85
C GLY A 511 -8.98 22.27 -1.13
N LEU A 512 -8.36 23.27 -1.75
CA LEU A 512 -8.97 24.50 -2.24
C LEU A 512 -8.96 24.49 -3.78
N ARG A 513 -10.08 24.82 -4.41
CA ARG A 513 -10.14 25.20 -5.83
C ARG A 513 -10.54 26.66 -5.95
N ILE A 514 -9.68 27.44 -6.59
CA ILE A 514 -9.95 28.83 -6.96
C ILE A 514 -10.56 28.81 -8.38
N THR A 515 -11.80 29.25 -8.48
CA THR A 515 -12.60 29.26 -9.72
C THR A 515 -12.66 30.65 -10.33
N GLY A 516 -12.71 30.71 -11.67
CA GLY A 516 -12.61 31.98 -12.39
C GLY A 516 -11.24 32.66 -12.26
N SER A 517 -11.17 33.91 -12.71
CA SER A 517 -9.91 34.66 -12.81
C SER A 517 -9.86 35.96 -12.00
N ASP A 518 -10.81 36.22 -11.10
CA ASP A 518 -10.83 37.45 -10.28
C ASP A 518 -9.88 37.39 -9.06
N MET A 519 -9.85 36.27 -8.33
CA MET A 519 -8.94 36.09 -7.19
C MET A 519 -7.48 36.03 -7.66
N LYS A 520 -6.64 36.97 -7.20
CA LYS A 520 -5.19 37.06 -7.50
C LYS A 520 -4.28 36.78 -6.30
N THR A 521 -4.84 36.69 -5.11
CA THR A 521 -4.09 36.52 -3.85
C THR A 521 -4.82 35.58 -2.92
N LEU A 522 -4.06 34.77 -2.18
CA LEU A 522 -4.51 33.95 -1.06
C LEU A 522 -3.77 34.49 0.16
N ASP A 523 -4.44 35.24 1.03
CA ASP A 523 -3.81 36.05 2.09
C ASP A 523 -4.12 35.50 3.48
N ARG A 524 -3.61 34.28 3.72
CA ARG A 524 -3.78 33.49 4.94
C ARG A 524 -2.75 32.38 5.02
N ILE A 525 -2.33 32.01 6.23
CA ILE A 525 -1.52 30.81 6.47
C ILE A 525 -2.28 29.58 5.96
N VAL A 526 -1.59 28.73 5.20
CA VAL A 526 -2.11 27.44 4.72
C VAL A 526 -1.41 26.30 5.45
N SER A 527 -2.13 25.60 6.33
CA SER A 527 -1.62 24.42 7.03
C SER A 527 -1.95 23.15 6.24
N LEU A 528 -0.92 22.41 5.84
CA LEU A 528 -0.98 21.17 5.07
C LEU A 528 -0.80 19.98 6.02
N GLU A 529 -1.71 19.02 5.94
CA GLU A 529 -1.69 17.75 6.68
C GLU A 529 -2.11 16.62 5.73
N GLY A 530 -1.40 15.48 5.75
CA GLY A 530 -1.57 14.47 4.70
C GLY A 530 -1.20 15.04 3.32
N LEU A 531 -2.06 14.87 2.32
CA LEU A 531 -1.93 15.44 0.98
C LEU A 531 -2.88 16.63 0.78
N GLY A 532 -2.42 17.85 1.05
CA GLY A 532 -3.21 19.07 0.85
C GLY A 532 -3.04 19.66 -0.55
N TRP A 533 -4.14 19.99 -1.26
CA TRP A 533 -4.05 20.58 -2.62
C TRP A 533 -4.60 21.99 -2.78
N ILE A 534 -3.96 22.74 -3.68
CA ILE A 534 -4.44 24.01 -4.21
C ILE A 534 -4.59 23.88 -5.73
N ASP A 535 -5.82 24.04 -6.21
CA ASP A 535 -6.25 23.96 -7.60
C ASP A 535 -6.55 25.38 -8.12
N ILE A 536 -5.77 25.84 -9.11
CA ILE A 536 -6.01 27.12 -9.78
C ILE A 536 -6.64 26.80 -11.13
N ALA A 537 -7.98 26.85 -11.22
CA ALA A 537 -8.70 26.22 -12.32
C ALA A 537 -8.33 26.83 -13.70
N GLU A 538 -8.49 28.14 -13.84
CA GLU A 538 -8.34 28.85 -15.12
C GLU A 538 -6.88 29.07 -15.51
N ALA A 539 -6.54 28.77 -16.76
CA ALA A 539 -5.16 28.80 -17.27
C ALA A 539 -4.52 30.20 -17.31
N ASP A 540 -5.33 31.25 -17.41
CA ASP A 540 -4.89 32.65 -17.39
C ASP A 540 -4.80 33.22 -15.96
N ASN A 541 -5.33 32.53 -14.95
CA ASN A 541 -5.29 33.02 -13.59
C ASN A 541 -3.92 32.74 -12.93
N ARG A 542 -3.50 33.70 -12.10
CA ARG A 542 -2.25 33.68 -11.33
C ARG A 542 -2.57 34.14 -9.92
N VAL A 543 -2.49 33.21 -8.97
CA VAL A 543 -2.72 33.45 -7.54
C VAL A 543 -1.40 33.46 -6.80
N THR A 544 -1.16 34.48 -5.99
CA THR A 544 -0.02 34.52 -5.07
C THR A 544 -0.48 34.20 -3.65
N LEU A 545 0.08 33.14 -3.07
CA LEU A 545 -0.02 32.89 -1.63
C LEU A 545 0.89 33.91 -0.92
N LEU A 546 0.29 34.86 -0.18
CA LEU A 546 1.00 35.99 0.45
C LEU A 546 1.56 35.69 1.84
N GLN A 547 1.13 34.59 2.46
CA GLN A 547 1.55 34.12 3.79
C GLN A 547 2.20 32.73 3.67
N GLN A 548 2.58 32.11 4.79
CA GLN A 548 3.31 30.82 4.75
C GLN A 548 2.38 29.61 4.51
N ALA A 549 2.87 28.66 3.72
CA ALA A 549 2.46 27.26 3.77
C ALA A 549 3.26 26.51 4.84
N THR A 550 2.57 25.79 5.73
CA THR A 550 3.12 25.18 6.95
C THR A 550 2.56 23.77 7.16
N GLY A 551 3.09 22.99 8.11
CA GLY A 551 2.48 21.72 8.56
C GLY A 551 3.24 20.47 8.09
N GLU A 552 2.82 19.30 8.55
CA GLU A 552 3.53 18.04 8.27
C GLU A 552 3.18 17.42 6.89
N GLY A 553 2.15 17.94 6.23
CA GLY A 553 1.65 17.45 4.96
C GLY A 553 2.43 17.91 3.72
N ALA A 554 2.10 17.28 2.59
CA ALA A 554 2.59 17.60 1.27
C ALA A 554 1.73 18.67 0.59
N LEU A 555 2.34 19.51 -0.25
CA LEU A 555 1.67 20.47 -1.11
C LEU A 555 1.44 19.88 -2.50
N LEU A 556 0.19 19.86 -2.98
CA LEU A 556 -0.15 19.45 -4.33
C LEU A 556 -0.76 20.60 -5.15
N LYS A 557 -0.11 20.99 -6.25
CA LYS A 557 -0.62 21.95 -7.23
C LYS A 557 -1.44 21.27 -8.33
N ARG A 558 -2.71 21.71 -8.45
CA ARG A 558 -3.70 21.31 -9.47
C ARG A 558 -4.20 22.49 -10.31
N GLY A 559 -5.00 22.22 -11.33
CA GLY A 559 -5.59 23.24 -12.21
C GLY A 559 -4.61 23.87 -13.20
N ALA A 560 -5.12 24.47 -14.27
CA ALA A 560 -4.29 24.95 -15.38
C ALA A 560 -3.54 26.26 -15.09
N GLY A 561 -3.98 27.05 -14.11
CA GLY A 561 -3.41 28.35 -13.78
C GLY A 561 -2.10 28.28 -12.97
N THR A 562 -1.61 29.46 -12.58
CA THR A 562 -0.37 29.62 -11.81
C THR A 562 -0.64 29.82 -10.32
N LEU A 563 0.02 29.02 -9.46
CA LEU A 563 0.19 29.32 -8.04
C LEU A 563 1.61 29.84 -7.81
N VAL A 564 1.74 30.96 -7.11
CA VAL A 564 3.02 31.55 -6.70
C VAL A 564 3.13 31.46 -5.19
N LEU A 565 4.23 30.89 -4.69
CA LEU A 565 4.53 30.83 -3.26
C LEU A 565 5.33 32.09 -2.88
N GLY A 566 4.67 33.06 -2.26
CA GLY A 566 5.21 34.41 -2.00
C GLY A 566 5.97 34.59 -0.69
N GLN A 567 6.12 33.54 0.12
CA GLN A 567 6.87 33.53 1.38
C GLN A 567 7.80 32.32 1.46
N ALA A 568 8.83 32.42 2.31
CA ALA A 568 9.59 31.25 2.73
C ALA A 568 8.68 30.31 3.54
N ASN A 569 8.59 29.05 3.14
CA ASN A 569 7.60 28.10 3.67
C ASN A 569 8.22 27.11 4.66
N SER A 570 7.36 26.38 5.39
CA SER A 570 7.80 25.44 6.43
C SER A 570 6.93 24.19 6.52
N TYR A 571 6.42 23.70 5.38
CA TYR A 571 5.80 22.38 5.30
C TYR A 571 6.89 21.29 5.14
N THR A 572 6.70 20.12 5.75
CA THR A 572 7.74 19.05 5.74
C THR A 572 7.43 17.87 4.82
N GLY A 573 6.21 17.78 4.28
CA GLY A 573 5.88 16.85 3.21
C GLY A 573 6.43 17.27 1.85
N GLY A 574 6.24 16.43 0.84
CA GLY A 574 6.72 16.69 -0.52
C GLY A 574 5.98 17.82 -1.25
N THR A 575 6.56 18.26 -2.37
CA THR A 575 5.92 19.18 -3.32
C THR A 575 5.54 18.42 -4.58
N LEU A 576 4.24 18.35 -4.89
CA LEU A 576 3.69 17.65 -6.05
C LEU A 576 3.08 18.67 -7.04
N VAL A 577 3.31 18.46 -8.34
CA VAL A 577 2.70 19.25 -9.41
C VAL A 577 2.02 18.29 -10.39
N GLU A 578 0.70 18.39 -10.52
CA GLU A 578 -0.11 17.66 -11.51
C GLU A 578 -0.52 18.56 -12.69
N GLY A 579 -0.54 19.89 -12.53
CA GLY A 579 -1.00 20.79 -13.59
C GLY A 579 -0.71 22.28 -13.39
N GLY A 580 -0.77 23.02 -14.50
CA GLY A 580 -0.52 24.46 -14.56
C GLY A 580 0.91 24.82 -14.19
N VAL A 581 1.11 25.90 -13.43
CA VAL A 581 2.44 26.33 -12.96
C VAL A 581 2.46 26.42 -11.43
N LEU A 582 3.49 25.87 -10.79
CA LEU A 582 3.86 26.17 -9.40
C LEU A 582 5.18 26.95 -9.41
N GLN A 583 5.19 28.18 -8.90
CA GLN A 583 6.34 29.09 -9.02
C GLN A 583 6.84 29.61 -7.67
N ALA A 584 8.16 29.64 -7.48
CA ALA A 584 8.80 30.35 -6.37
C ALA A 584 8.68 31.87 -6.55
N GLY A 585 8.07 32.55 -5.57
CA GLY A 585 8.03 34.02 -5.53
C GLY A 585 9.24 34.63 -4.81
N VAL A 586 9.87 33.88 -3.91
CA VAL A 586 10.98 34.30 -3.04
C VAL A 586 11.92 33.13 -2.75
N ASP A 587 13.05 33.43 -2.09
CA ASP A 587 13.95 32.42 -1.54
C ASP A 587 13.27 31.60 -0.43
N GLY A 588 13.56 30.30 -0.34
CA GLY A 588 12.87 29.36 0.56
C GLY A 588 11.37 29.13 0.26
N ALA A 589 10.86 29.59 -0.90
CA ALA A 589 9.47 29.37 -1.29
C ALA A 589 9.14 27.89 -1.52
N PHE A 590 10.12 27.09 -1.93
CA PHE A 590 10.09 25.64 -1.85
C PHE A 590 10.97 25.19 -0.68
N VAL A 591 10.52 24.16 0.06
CA VAL A 591 11.20 23.74 1.29
C VAL A 591 12.32 22.75 0.97
N ASP A 592 13.55 23.12 1.34
CA ASP A 592 14.75 22.31 1.14
C ASP A 592 14.64 20.91 1.77
N ASN A 593 15.25 19.95 1.08
CA ASN A 593 15.34 18.53 1.45
C ASN A 593 13.98 17.81 1.58
N THR A 594 12.91 18.40 1.03
CA THR A 594 11.65 17.68 0.76
C THR A 594 11.71 16.92 -0.58
N ALA A 595 10.74 16.02 -0.81
CA ALA A 595 10.64 15.24 -2.04
C ALA A 595 9.79 15.97 -3.09
N PHE A 596 10.23 15.99 -4.35
CA PHE A 596 9.57 16.69 -5.44
C PHE A 596 9.08 15.73 -6.52
N SER A 597 7.80 15.84 -6.89
CA SER A 597 7.18 15.03 -7.95
C SER A 597 6.47 15.93 -8.96
N VAL A 598 6.82 15.81 -10.24
CA VAL A 598 6.17 16.56 -11.33
C VAL A 598 5.58 15.55 -12.32
N ASN A 599 4.24 15.48 -12.34
CA ASN A 599 3.45 14.52 -13.12
C ASN A 599 2.52 15.25 -14.11
N GLY A 600 2.99 16.40 -14.61
CA GLY A 600 2.21 17.34 -15.40
C GLY A 600 2.44 18.79 -14.95
N GLY A 601 2.23 19.74 -15.85
CA GLY A 601 2.49 21.16 -15.57
C GLY A 601 3.97 21.51 -15.45
N LYS A 602 4.24 22.66 -14.82
CA LYS A 602 5.56 23.29 -14.68
C LYS A 602 5.87 23.57 -13.20
N LEU A 603 6.97 23.03 -12.69
CA LEU A 603 7.61 23.49 -11.46
C LEU A 603 8.64 24.56 -11.85
N ASP A 604 8.52 25.76 -11.32
CA ASP A 604 9.31 26.92 -11.73
C ASP A 604 10.06 27.52 -10.56
N LEU A 605 11.36 27.22 -10.48
CA LEU A 605 12.26 27.70 -9.43
C LEU A 605 12.52 29.20 -9.54
N ASN A 606 12.23 29.84 -10.69
CA ASN A 606 12.31 31.29 -10.86
C ASN A 606 13.68 31.90 -10.45
N SER A 607 14.76 31.14 -10.66
CA SER A 607 16.15 31.47 -10.24
C SER A 607 16.48 31.36 -8.74
N PHE A 608 15.56 30.88 -7.90
CA PHE A 608 15.86 30.52 -6.51
C PHE A 608 16.40 29.09 -6.43
N SER A 609 17.53 28.89 -5.74
CA SER A 609 18.16 27.59 -5.57
C SER A 609 17.39 26.71 -4.60
N VAL A 610 17.38 25.39 -4.82
CA VAL A 610 16.65 24.41 -3.99
C VAL A 610 17.46 23.12 -3.86
N SER A 611 17.48 22.54 -2.67
CA SER A 611 17.88 21.17 -2.40
C SER A 611 16.66 20.24 -2.34
N MET A 612 16.66 19.15 -3.09
CA MET A 612 15.58 18.16 -3.12
C MET A 612 16.11 16.82 -2.56
N SER A 613 15.42 16.18 -1.61
CA SER A 613 15.81 14.83 -1.15
C SER A 613 15.40 13.72 -2.13
N SER A 614 14.58 14.06 -3.11
CA SER A 614 14.35 13.28 -4.33
C SER A 614 13.68 14.13 -5.40
N LEU A 615 14.00 13.87 -6.67
CA LEU A 615 13.27 14.36 -7.84
C LEU A 615 12.70 13.15 -8.59
N MET A 616 11.41 13.18 -8.92
CA MET A 616 10.74 12.11 -9.67
C MET A 616 9.58 12.65 -10.51
N GLY A 617 9.06 11.81 -11.41
CA GLY A 617 7.73 12.01 -11.99
C GLY A 617 7.61 11.63 -13.47
N GLU A 618 6.37 11.46 -13.92
CA GLU A 618 6.01 10.89 -15.23
C GLU A 618 5.97 11.94 -16.37
N GLY A 619 6.29 13.22 -16.11
CA GLY A 619 6.34 14.23 -17.17
C GLY A 619 6.45 15.68 -16.69
N GLY A 620 5.91 16.62 -17.47
CA GLY A 620 5.94 18.05 -17.14
C GLY A 620 7.30 18.72 -17.37
N THR A 621 7.60 19.78 -16.62
CA THR A 621 8.84 20.56 -16.78
C THR A 621 9.32 21.19 -15.48
N LEU A 622 10.63 21.14 -15.22
CA LEU A 622 11.32 21.80 -14.12
C LEU A 622 12.19 22.95 -14.67
N SER A 623 11.78 24.17 -14.40
CA SER A 623 12.41 25.41 -14.88
C SER A 623 13.32 25.99 -13.83
N LEU A 624 14.62 26.01 -14.11
CA LEU A 624 15.63 26.48 -13.16
C LEU A 624 15.72 28.02 -13.14
N GLY A 625 15.41 28.70 -14.25
CA GLY A 625 15.85 30.09 -14.42
C GLY A 625 17.38 30.15 -14.42
N SER A 626 18.00 30.79 -13.42
CA SER A 626 19.44 30.69 -13.13
C SER A 626 19.77 30.01 -11.79
N ALA A 627 18.84 29.20 -11.25
CA ALA A 627 19.01 28.51 -9.97
C ALA A 627 20.10 27.43 -9.98
N ALA A 628 20.70 27.18 -8.81
CA ALA A 628 21.41 25.92 -8.57
C ALA A 628 20.42 24.91 -7.97
N LEU A 629 20.15 23.82 -8.68
CA LEU A 629 19.36 22.70 -8.19
C LEU A 629 20.30 21.64 -7.61
N THR A 630 20.06 21.23 -6.37
CA THR A 630 20.69 20.03 -5.79
C THR A 630 19.64 18.94 -5.64
N VAL A 631 19.95 17.71 -6.03
CA VAL A 631 19.14 16.52 -5.77
C VAL A 631 19.99 15.54 -4.96
N ASP A 632 19.76 15.52 -3.65
CA ASP A 632 20.50 14.76 -2.66
C ASP A 632 19.70 13.52 -2.23
N GLN A 633 19.73 12.49 -3.08
CA GLN A 633 18.84 11.34 -2.96
C GLN A 633 19.59 10.05 -2.60
N SER A 634 19.12 9.36 -1.57
CA SER A 634 19.64 8.03 -1.17
C SER A 634 18.97 6.87 -1.91
N ALA A 635 17.74 7.08 -2.39
CA ALA A 635 16.96 6.12 -3.17
C ALA A 635 17.06 6.38 -4.69
N ASN A 636 16.74 5.36 -5.50
CA ASN A 636 16.70 5.50 -6.95
C ASN A 636 15.36 6.10 -7.38
N THR A 637 15.38 7.07 -8.30
CA THR A 637 14.19 7.71 -8.86
C THR A 637 14.35 7.95 -10.36
N ARG A 638 13.22 8.22 -11.02
CA ARG A 638 13.13 8.51 -12.45
C ARG A 638 12.28 9.75 -12.67
N PHE A 639 12.75 10.64 -13.54
CA PHE A 639 12.04 11.83 -13.99
C PHE A 639 11.99 11.85 -15.53
N ASP A 640 10.77 11.76 -16.05
CA ASP A 640 10.48 11.72 -17.49
C ASP A 640 10.12 13.11 -18.06
N GLY A 641 10.01 14.12 -17.19
CA GLY A 641 9.81 15.51 -17.59
C GLY A 641 11.10 16.20 -18.06
N ASN A 642 10.91 17.39 -18.62
CA ASN A 642 12.01 18.22 -19.11
C ASN A 642 12.64 19.06 -17.99
N ILE A 643 13.89 19.47 -18.15
CA ILE A 643 14.54 20.48 -17.29
C ILE A 643 15.04 21.64 -18.17
N ASP A 644 14.76 22.88 -17.82
CA ASP A 644 15.09 24.07 -18.64
C ASP A 644 15.82 25.20 -17.89
N GLY A 645 16.45 26.09 -18.67
CA GLY A 645 17.01 27.36 -18.19
C GLY A 645 18.52 27.53 -18.39
N THR A 646 19.11 28.32 -17.50
CA THR A 646 20.56 28.63 -17.44
C THR A 646 21.22 28.16 -16.14
N GLY A 647 20.42 27.63 -15.21
CA GLY A 647 20.87 27.03 -13.96
C GLY A 647 21.65 25.73 -14.15
N SER A 648 22.15 25.20 -13.04
CA SER A 648 23.00 24.01 -12.94
C SER A 648 22.37 22.93 -12.06
N LEU A 649 22.62 21.66 -12.36
CA LEU A 649 22.21 20.51 -11.52
C LEU A 649 23.41 19.94 -10.75
N THR A 650 23.26 19.71 -9.45
CA THR A 650 24.13 18.83 -8.67
C THR A 650 23.35 17.59 -8.25
N LYS A 651 23.86 16.40 -8.57
CA LYS A 651 23.36 15.10 -8.09
C LYS A 651 24.28 14.59 -6.98
N SER A 652 23.73 14.34 -5.80
CA SER A 652 24.44 13.76 -4.64
C SER A 652 23.56 12.71 -3.94
N GLY A 653 24.07 12.10 -2.87
CA GLY A 653 23.47 10.94 -2.22
C GLY A 653 23.66 9.64 -3.02
N THR A 654 23.60 8.51 -2.32
CA THR A 654 23.91 7.17 -2.85
C THR A 654 22.99 6.67 -3.97
N GLY A 655 21.82 7.30 -4.15
CA GLY A 655 20.79 6.87 -5.09
C GLY A 655 21.09 7.21 -6.55
N VAL A 656 20.28 6.67 -7.44
CA VAL A 656 20.38 6.89 -8.90
C VAL A 656 19.25 7.79 -9.38
N LEU A 657 19.58 8.88 -10.07
CA LEU A 657 18.62 9.73 -10.76
C LEU A 657 18.59 9.37 -12.26
N VAL A 658 17.45 8.92 -12.76
CA VAL A 658 17.22 8.71 -14.20
C VAL A 658 16.53 9.94 -14.79
N LEU A 659 17.13 10.56 -15.81
CA LEU A 659 16.56 11.66 -16.59
C LEU A 659 16.26 11.18 -18.01
N ASN A 660 14.98 11.11 -18.36
CA ASN A 660 14.51 10.62 -19.67
C ASN A 660 13.95 11.71 -20.59
N GLY A 661 13.70 12.92 -20.06
CA GLY A 661 13.20 14.06 -20.83
C GLY A 661 14.28 14.86 -21.56
N ALA A 662 13.89 16.02 -22.09
CA ALA A 662 14.78 17.00 -22.70
C ALA A 662 15.36 17.94 -21.63
N ASN A 663 16.67 17.79 -21.33
CA ASN A 663 17.37 18.60 -20.34
C ASN A 663 18.11 19.75 -21.05
N THR A 664 17.37 20.81 -21.33
CA THR A 664 17.84 21.96 -22.13
C THR A 664 18.67 22.98 -21.35
N TYR A 665 18.85 22.78 -20.04
CA TYR A 665 19.62 23.72 -19.20
C TYR A 665 21.12 23.73 -19.53
N THR A 666 21.73 24.91 -19.35
CA THR A 666 23.08 25.21 -19.87
C THR A 666 24.15 25.43 -18.80
N GLY A 667 23.79 25.53 -17.51
CA GLY A 667 24.75 25.77 -16.41
C GLY A 667 25.61 24.55 -16.01
N GLY A 668 25.45 23.42 -16.69
CA GLY A 668 26.20 22.19 -16.44
C GLY A 668 25.63 21.31 -15.33
N THR A 669 26.17 20.10 -15.22
CA THR A 669 25.70 19.04 -14.33
C THR A 669 26.86 18.40 -13.58
N THR A 670 26.81 18.37 -12.26
CA THR A 670 27.83 17.73 -11.42
C THR A 670 27.25 16.50 -10.72
N VAL A 671 27.88 15.33 -10.89
CA VAL A 671 27.50 14.08 -10.22
C VAL A 671 28.56 13.80 -9.14
N LYS A 672 28.18 13.97 -7.88
CA LYS A 672 29.08 13.86 -6.71
C LYS A 672 29.05 12.50 -6.04
N GLU A 673 27.88 11.86 -6.05
CA GLU A 673 27.66 10.56 -5.44
C GLU A 673 26.49 9.84 -6.12
N GLY A 674 26.51 8.51 -6.08
CA GLY A 674 25.49 7.67 -6.69
C GLY A 674 25.56 7.71 -8.22
N GLY A 675 24.41 7.60 -8.86
CA GLY A 675 24.31 7.54 -10.33
C GLY A 675 23.50 8.67 -10.95
N LEU A 676 23.87 9.06 -12.16
CA LEU A 676 23.05 9.81 -13.10
C LEU A 676 22.88 8.99 -14.39
N VAL A 677 21.65 8.67 -14.77
CA VAL A 677 21.33 7.97 -16.02
C VAL A 677 20.67 8.95 -16.99
N ILE A 678 21.27 9.18 -18.16
CA ILE A 678 20.68 10.00 -19.22
C ILE A 678 20.09 9.08 -20.29
N GLY A 679 18.77 8.92 -20.26
CA GLY A 679 18.03 7.99 -21.12
C GLY A 679 18.20 6.53 -20.71
N ASP A 680 17.17 5.94 -20.09
CA ASP A 680 17.09 4.49 -19.89
C ASP A 680 16.88 3.74 -21.23
N ALA A 681 16.83 2.41 -21.18
CA ALA A 681 16.71 1.54 -22.36
C ALA A 681 15.47 1.82 -23.24
N SER A 682 14.44 2.53 -22.75
CA SER A 682 13.27 2.96 -23.52
C SER A 682 13.35 4.41 -24.01
N HIS A 683 14.35 5.19 -23.55
CA HIS A 683 14.44 6.64 -23.72
C HIS A 683 15.82 7.10 -24.22
N SER A 684 16.42 6.38 -25.18
CA SER A 684 17.66 6.77 -25.87
C SER A 684 17.55 8.05 -26.73
N GLY A 685 16.37 8.69 -26.75
CA GLY A 685 16.18 10.06 -27.26
C GLY A 685 16.33 11.16 -26.20
N ALA A 686 16.56 10.82 -24.93
CA ALA A 686 16.85 11.77 -23.87
C ALA A 686 18.17 12.49 -24.12
N PHE A 687 18.26 13.76 -23.72
CA PHE A 687 19.48 14.55 -23.90
C PHE A 687 19.69 15.58 -22.79
N LEU A 688 20.93 16.02 -22.65
CA LEU A 688 21.40 17.06 -21.73
C LEU A 688 22.29 18.05 -22.51
N VAL A 689 21.91 19.33 -22.53
CA VAL A 689 22.65 20.36 -23.28
C VAL A 689 23.91 20.83 -22.52
N GLY A 690 23.88 20.82 -21.18
CA GLY A 690 25.04 21.14 -20.35
C GLY A 690 26.15 20.09 -20.42
N THR A 691 27.37 20.50 -20.05
CA THR A 691 28.48 19.56 -19.78
C THR A 691 28.23 18.81 -18.47
N ALA A 692 28.39 17.49 -18.49
CA ALA A 692 28.38 16.65 -17.29
C ALA A 692 29.79 16.47 -16.73
N SER A 693 29.92 16.58 -15.41
CA SER A 693 31.15 16.39 -14.62
C SER A 693 30.90 15.32 -13.57
N VAL A 694 31.64 14.21 -13.63
CA VAL A 694 31.48 13.08 -12.70
C VAL A 694 32.67 13.04 -11.73
N GLU A 695 32.39 13.11 -10.43
CA GLU A 695 33.40 13.11 -9.37
C GLU A 695 33.72 11.68 -8.86
N ASN A 696 34.68 11.57 -7.93
CA ASN A 696 35.16 10.31 -7.37
C ASN A 696 34.05 9.50 -6.67
N GLY A 697 33.84 8.26 -7.07
CA GLY A 697 32.80 7.37 -6.52
C GLY A 697 31.40 7.58 -7.08
N ALA A 698 31.22 8.55 -7.98
CA ALA A 698 29.98 8.74 -8.74
C ALA A 698 30.05 8.06 -10.12
N TYR A 699 28.89 7.83 -10.74
CA TYR A 699 28.83 7.32 -12.10
C TYR A 699 27.80 8.02 -12.99
N LEU A 700 28.08 8.00 -14.30
CA LEU A 700 27.15 8.41 -15.35
C LEU A 700 26.91 7.25 -16.34
N ALA A 701 25.65 7.03 -16.68
CA ALA A 701 25.21 5.95 -17.56
C ALA A 701 24.06 6.37 -18.48
N GLY A 702 23.55 5.44 -19.30
CA GLY A 702 22.41 5.67 -20.19
C GLY A 702 22.76 5.70 -21.68
N ALA A 703 21.72 5.76 -22.51
CA ALA A 703 21.79 5.69 -23.97
C ALA A 703 21.34 6.99 -24.69
N GLY A 704 21.23 8.10 -23.95
CA GLY A 704 20.94 9.43 -24.47
C GLY A 704 22.19 10.22 -24.91
N SER A 705 22.10 11.55 -24.89
CA SER A 705 23.26 12.44 -25.16
C SER A 705 23.55 13.49 -24.08
N VAL A 706 24.80 13.93 -24.00
CA VAL A 706 25.28 15.01 -23.14
C VAL A 706 26.11 16.02 -23.94
N GLY A 707 26.00 17.33 -23.70
CA GLY A 707 26.71 18.38 -24.46
C GLY A 707 28.23 18.45 -24.22
N GLY A 708 28.74 17.60 -23.34
CA GLY A 708 30.15 17.42 -23.01
C GLY A 708 30.27 16.51 -21.80
N LEU A 709 31.39 15.80 -21.66
CA LEU A 709 31.60 14.87 -20.55
C LEU A 709 33.02 14.96 -19.98
N TYR A 710 33.12 15.25 -18.69
CA TYR A 710 34.35 15.16 -17.91
C TYR A 710 34.20 14.08 -16.83
N ALA A 711 35.09 13.11 -16.86
CA ALA A 711 35.15 11.98 -15.94
C ALA A 711 36.40 12.10 -15.08
N GLY A 712 36.24 12.64 -13.87
CA GLY A 712 37.35 12.86 -12.93
C GLY A 712 37.88 11.56 -12.32
N ALA A 713 39.06 11.63 -11.70
CA ALA A 713 39.68 10.47 -11.07
C ALA A 713 38.73 9.76 -10.09
N GLY A 714 38.55 8.45 -10.25
CA GLY A 714 37.65 7.62 -9.44
C GLY A 714 36.17 7.63 -9.86
N SER A 715 35.79 8.35 -10.91
CA SER A 715 34.46 8.23 -11.52
C SER A 715 34.31 6.99 -12.40
N ILE A 716 33.06 6.60 -12.67
CA ILE A 716 32.71 5.54 -13.63
C ILE A 716 31.80 6.10 -14.73
N ILE A 717 32.15 5.82 -16.00
CA ILE A 717 31.28 6.06 -17.15
C ILE A 717 30.86 4.70 -17.72
N ALA A 718 29.56 4.43 -17.77
CA ALA A 718 28.99 3.16 -18.22
C ALA A 718 27.83 3.42 -19.21
N PRO A 719 28.11 3.59 -20.52
CA PRO A 719 27.07 3.78 -21.54
C PRO A 719 26.02 2.67 -21.53
N GLY A 720 24.86 2.94 -22.11
CA GLY A 720 23.81 1.95 -22.26
C GLY A 720 22.98 1.69 -21.00
N ASN A 721 22.29 0.56 -21.01
CA ASN A 721 21.46 -0.06 -19.97
C ASN A 721 21.11 -1.47 -20.49
N SER A 722 22.08 -2.39 -20.55
CA SER A 722 22.34 -3.24 -21.72
C SER A 722 22.99 -2.47 -22.88
N ILE A 723 23.90 -3.12 -23.62
CA ILE A 723 24.60 -2.63 -24.81
C ILE A 723 23.84 -1.54 -25.60
N GLY A 724 24.39 -0.33 -25.59
CA GLY A 724 23.84 0.85 -26.25
C GLY A 724 24.90 1.81 -26.79
N THR A 725 24.60 3.10 -26.80
CA THR A 725 25.58 4.16 -27.14
C THR A 725 25.23 5.42 -26.36
N LEU A 726 26.18 5.93 -25.59
CA LEU A 726 26.11 7.26 -24.99
C LEU A 726 26.71 8.26 -25.97
N LYS A 727 26.02 9.36 -26.24
CA LYS A 727 26.52 10.43 -27.12
C LYS A 727 27.08 11.59 -26.31
N VAL A 728 28.17 12.17 -26.80
CA VAL A 728 28.78 13.39 -26.28
C VAL A 728 28.78 14.42 -27.40
N ASP A 729 27.80 15.32 -27.40
CA ASP A 729 27.59 16.37 -28.39
C ASP A 729 28.56 17.56 -28.21
N GLY A 730 29.81 17.24 -27.85
CA GLY A 730 30.89 18.15 -27.51
C GLY A 730 32.17 17.37 -27.21
N ASN A 731 33.04 17.88 -26.34
CA ASN A 731 34.28 17.20 -25.96
C ASN A 731 34.08 16.16 -24.84
N LEU A 732 34.89 15.10 -24.88
CA LEU A 732 35.04 14.11 -23.82
C LEU A 732 36.43 14.23 -23.19
N ALA A 733 36.53 14.18 -21.87
CA ALA A 733 37.79 14.14 -21.14
C ALA A 733 37.73 13.13 -19.99
N PHE A 734 38.68 12.18 -19.99
CA PHE A 734 38.88 11.16 -18.97
C PHE A 734 40.18 11.43 -18.19
N ASP A 735 40.09 11.57 -16.87
CA ASP A 735 41.26 11.67 -15.99
C ASP A 735 41.91 10.31 -15.67
N ALA A 736 43.18 10.34 -15.28
CA ALA A 736 43.89 9.18 -14.76
C ALA A 736 43.15 8.58 -13.54
N GLY A 737 42.80 7.30 -13.61
CA GLY A 737 42.06 6.61 -12.55
C GLY A 737 40.54 6.79 -12.57
N ALA A 738 39.96 7.49 -13.54
CA ALA A 738 38.57 7.25 -13.94
C ALA A 738 38.43 5.86 -14.58
N THR A 739 37.22 5.33 -14.70
CA THR A 739 36.94 4.03 -15.34
C THR A 739 35.87 4.17 -16.42
N TYR A 740 36.15 3.65 -17.60
CA TYR A 740 35.16 3.39 -18.64
C TYR A 740 34.74 1.91 -18.58
N VAL A 741 33.44 1.66 -18.37
CA VAL A 741 32.83 0.33 -18.43
C VAL A 741 32.12 0.18 -19.78
N ALA A 742 32.32 -0.96 -20.44
CA ALA A 742 31.61 -1.29 -21.68
C ALA A 742 31.12 -2.75 -21.65
N GLU A 743 29.81 -2.98 -21.84
CA GLU A 743 29.30 -4.30 -22.17
C GLU A 743 29.69 -4.71 -23.60
N ILE A 744 29.88 -6.00 -23.84
CA ILE A 744 29.99 -6.62 -25.17
C ILE A 744 29.11 -7.86 -25.28
N ASP A 745 28.70 -8.23 -26.52
CA ASP A 745 28.02 -9.49 -26.81
C ASP A 745 28.79 -10.38 -27.81
N ALA A 746 28.49 -11.68 -27.79
CA ALA A 746 29.05 -12.64 -28.74
C ALA A 746 28.63 -12.34 -30.21
N SER A 747 27.56 -11.57 -30.44
CA SER A 747 27.12 -11.20 -31.80
C SER A 747 28.09 -10.20 -32.46
N GLY A 748 28.73 -9.33 -31.68
CA GLY A 748 29.68 -8.31 -32.15
C GLY A 748 29.24 -6.88 -31.87
N LYS A 749 28.30 -6.68 -30.94
CA LYS A 749 27.94 -5.35 -30.44
C LYS A 749 28.71 -5.05 -29.15
N SER A 750 28.91 -3.77 -28.91
CA SER A 750 29.50 -3.24 -27.68
C SER A 750 28.77 -1.97 -27.28
N ASP A 751 28.78 -1.65 -25.99
CA ASP A 751 28.62 -0.29 -25.55
C ASP A 751 29.65 0.60 -26.23
N ARG A 752 29.25 1.85 -26.45
CA ARG A 752 30.06 2.82 -27.17
C ARG A 752 29.84 4.23 -26.66
N ILE A 753 30.90 5.03 -26.63
CA ILE A 753 30.80 6.48 -26.51
C ILE A 753 31.02 7.09 -27.90
N ASP A 754 30.04 7.83 -28.42
CA ASP A 754 30.16 8.59 -29.67
C ASP A 754 30.34 10.09 -29.35
N VAL A 755 31.47 10.66 -29.74
CA VAL A 755 31.87 12.04 -29.40
C VAL A 755 31.92 12.89 -30.68
N SER A 756 31.24 14.03 -30.74
CA SER A 756 31.32 14.94 -31.90
C SER A 756 32.52 15.91 -31.81
N GLY A 757 32.99 16.20 -30.60
CA GLY A 757 34.25 16.88 -30.35
C GLY A 757 35.45 15.93 -30.26
N THR A 758 36.49 16.38 -29.56
CA THR A 758 37.70 15.60 -29.29
C THR A 758 37.52 14.74 -28.04
N ALA A 759 38.02 13.50 -28.07
CA ALA A 759 38.11 12.62 -26.91
C ALA A 759 39.53 12.62 -26.33
N THR A 760 39.68 13.14 -25.11
CA THR A 760 40.96 13.16 -24.38
C THR A 760 41.00 12.02 -23.38
N LEU A 761 41.91 11.07 -23.60
CA LEU A 761 42.08 9.86 -22.79
C LEU A 761 43.33 10.03 -21.92
N GLY A 762 43.15 10.47 -20.67
CA GLY A 762 44.21 10.75 -19.71
C GLY A 762 44.71 9.53 -18.94
N GLY A 763 44.65 8.31 -19.50
CA GLY A 763 45.03 7.09 -18.79
C GLY A 763 43.94 6.53 -17.85
N ALA A 764 42.66 6.83 -18.10
CA ALA A 764 41.54 6.13 -17.46
C ALA A 764 41.57 4.62 -17.75
N LYS A 765 41.01 3.82 -16.85
CA LYS A 765 40.93 2.36 -17.00
C LYS A 765 39.77 1.97 -17.93
N VAL A 766 39.89 0.81 -18.58
CA VAL A 766 38.77 0.17 -19.28
C VAL A 766 38.43 -1.15 -18.60
N TYR A 767 37.15 -1.36 -18.36
CA TYR A 767 36.59 -2.60 -17.82
C TYR A 767 35.52 -3.12 -18.80
N ILE A 768 35.57 -4.42 -19.09
CA ILE A 768 34.72 -5.04 -20.10
C ILE A 768 33.75 -6.01 -19.44
N GLU A 769 32.46 -5.72 -19.53
CA GLU A 769 31.41 -6.66 -19.13
C GLU A 769 31.01 -7.53 -20.30
N LYS A 770 30.79 -8.82 -20.07
CA LYS A 770 30.52 -9.80 -21.14
C LYS A 770 29.13 -10.39 -20.94
N ALA A 771 28.24 -10.18 -21.90
CA ALA A 771 27.00 -10.94 -21.99
C ALA A 771 27.32 -12.44 -22.16
N ALA A 772 26.42 -13.33 -21.74
CA ALA A 772 26.65 -14.77 -21.86
C ALA A 772 26.80 -15.22 -23.33
N GLY A 773 27.94 -15.81 -23.70
CA GLY A 773 28.20 -16.33 -25.05
C GLY A 773 29.68 -16.59 -25.35
N THR A 774 29.95 -17.14 -26.53
CA THR A 774 31.29 -17.47 -27.03
C THR A 774 31.92 -16.26 -27.74
N TYR A 775 33.05 -15.77 -27.23
CA TYR A 775 33.78 -14.65 -27.83
C TYR A 775 34.96 -15.17 -28.64
N MET A 776 34.80 -15.24 -29.97
CA MET A 776 35.85 -15.74 -30.84
C MET A 776 37.06 -14.78 -30.90
N PRO A 777 38.29 -15.26 -30.68
CA PRO A 777 39.51 -14.51 -31.00
C PRO A 777 39.55 -14.04 -32.45
N GLY A 778 40.19 -12.90 -32.69
CA GLY A 778 40.19 -12.18 -33.97
C GLY A 778 39.01 -11.22 -34.15
N LYS A 779 38.11 -11.11 -33.16
CA LYS A 779 36.96 -10.19 -33.19
C LYS A 779 37.31 -8.83 -32.59
N SER A 780 36.73 -7.78 -33.18
CA SER A 780 36.96 -6.36 -32.85
C SER A 780 35.65 -5.64 -32.59
N TYR A 781 35.61 -4.79 -31.57
CA TYR A 781 34.43 -4.08 -31.08
C TYR A 781 34.74 -2.58 -30.97
N THR A 782 33.91 -1.70 -31.55
CA THR A 782 34.14 -0.24 -31.46
C THR A 782 33.55 0.29 -30.15
N ILE A 783 34.41 0.62 -29.18
CA ILE A 783 34.00 1.09 -27.85
C ILE A 783 34.00 2.62 -27.74
N LEU A 784 34.74 3.33 -28.59
CA LEU A 784 34.70 4.80 -28.62
C LEU A 784 34.87 5.30 -30.05
N SER A 785 34.12 6.34 -30.42
CA SER A 785 34.37 7.15 -31.61
C SER A 785 34.42 8.65 -31.27
N ALA A 786 35.24 9.40 -32.00
CA ALA A 786 35.42 10.84 -31.80
C ALA A 786 35.64 11.55 -33.15
N GLU A 787 34.68 12.34 -33.61
CA GLU A 787 34.77 13.08 -34.88
C GLU A 787 35.88 14.14 -34.84
N GLY A 788 36.02 14.83 -33.70
CA GLY A 788 37.14 15.75 -33.41
C GLY A 788 38.45 15.06 -33.01
N GLY A 789 38.54 13.73 -33.18
CA GLY A 789 39.75 12.93 -32.99
C GLY A 789 40.03 12.51 -31.54
N ILE A 790 41.00 11.60 -31.39
CA ILE A 790 41.44 11.05 -30.10
C ILE A 790 42.80 11.62 -29.70
N LEU A 791 42.94 12.02 -28.43
CA LEU A 791 44.19 12.47 -27.82
C LEU A 791 44.53 11.62 -26.59
N GLY A 792 45.73 11.05 -26.55
CA GLY A 792 46.15 10.14 -25.48
C GLY A 792 45.64 8.71 -25.67
N THR A 793 45.67 7.91 -24.60
CA THR A 793 45.19 6.51 -24.58
C THR A 793 44.52 6.21 -23.24
N PHE A 794 43.73 5.13 -23.20
CA PHE A 794 43.39 4.51 -21.92
C PHE A 794 44.65 3.92 -21.26
N GLY A 795 44.57 3.66 -19.95
CA GLY A 795 45.58 3.01 -19.13
C GLY A 795 45.31 1.50 -19.02
N ASP A 796 45.12 1.00 -17.81
CA ASP A 796 44.86 -0.43 -17.56
C ASP A 796 43.56 -0.90 -18.25
N LEU A 797 43.65 -1.94 -19.07
CA LEU A 797 42.50 -2.76 -19.48
C LEU A 797 42.39 -3.95 -18.51
N SER A 798 41.31 -4.01 -17.73
CA SER A 798 41.22 -4.88 -16.56
C SER A 798 40.28 -6.07 -16.75
N GLN A 799 40.74 -7.13 -17.44
CA GLN A 799 40.09 -8.45 -17.37
C GLN A 799 41.14 -9.56 -17.52
N ASN A 800 41.28 -10.40 -16.49
CA ASN A 800 42.14 -11.58 -16.56
C ASN A 800 41.37 -12.73 -17.20
N MET A 801 41.88 -13.28 -18.30
CA MET A 801 41.52 -14.61 -18.80
C MET A 801 42.82 -15.40 -19.01
N PRO A 802 42.85 -16.72 -18.75
CA PRO A 802 44.07 -17.52 -18.86
C PRO A 802 44.57 -17.68 -20.30
N PHE A 803 43.66 -17.71 -21.28
CA PHE A 803 43.96 -18.09 -22.68
C PHE A 803 43.72 -16.98 -23.71
N VAL A 804 43.12 -15.87 -23.28
CA VAL A 804 42.66 -14.78 -24.16
C VAL A 804 43.16 -13.46 -23.62
N ASP A 805 43.97 -12.78 -24.42
CA ASP A 805 44.35 -11.40 -24.15
C ASP A 805 43.29 -10.48 -24.77
N LEU A 806 42.80 -9.54 -23.98
CA LEU A 806 42.09 -8.38 -24.51
C LEU A 806 43.11 -7.27 -24.78
N GLY A 807 42.93 -6.55 -25.88
CA GLY A 807 43.82 -5.44 -26.25
C GLY A 807 43.04 -4.25 -26.81
N LEU A 808 43.48 -3.04 -26.48
CA LEU A 808 42.94 -1.82 -27.09
C LEU A 808 43.76 -1.45 -28.33
N ALA A 809 43.07 -1.26 -29.46
CA ALA A 809 43.64 -0.71 -30.69
C ALA A 809 43.02 0.67 -30.99
N TYR A 810 43.77 1.49 -31.69
CA TYR A 810 43.46 2.90 -31.91
C TYR A 810 43.66 3.28 -33.38
N ASP A 811 42.76 4.10 -33.90
CA ASP A 811 43.01 4.94 -35.06
C ASP A 811 42.81 6.43 -34.67
N PRO A 812 42.95 7.42 -35.58
CA PRO A 812 42.79 8.84 -35.22
C PRO A 812 41.43 9.24 -34.64
N ASN A 813 40.38 8.43 -34.86
CA ASN A 813 38.98 8.73 -34.58
C ASN A 813 38.24 7.63 -33.80
N ALA A 814 38.80 6.42 -33.63
CA ALA A 814 38.15 5.32 -32.91
C ALA A 814 39.06 4.52 -31.96
N VAL A 815 38.46 3.97 -30.89
CA VAL A 815 39.06 2.95 -30.01
C VAL A 815 38.32 1.64 -30.21
N TYR A 816 39.10 0.58 -30.39
CA TYR A 816 38.63 -0.79 -30.59
C TYR A 816 39.08 -1.69 -29.44
N LEU A 817 38.17 -2.51 -28.91
CA LEU A 817 38.51 -3.69 -28.12
C LEU A 817 38.71 -4.86 -29.07
N ASN A 818 39.93 -5.42 -29.10
CA ASN A 818 40.27 -6.64 -29.81
C ASN A 818 40.37 -7.81 -28.83
N ILE A 819 39.90 -8.98 -29.26
CA ILE A 819 39.98 -10.25 -28.53
C ILE A 819 41.01 -11.14 -29.24
N ALA A 820 42.05 -11.62 -28.55
CA ALA A 820 43.12 -12.43 -29.14
C ALA A 820 43.41 -13.69 -28.30
N ARG A 821 43.72 -14.82 -28.94
CA ARG A 821 44.30 -16.00 -28.26
C ARG A 821 45.73 -15.63 -27.87
N ASN A 822 46.09 -15.84 -26.61
CA ASN A 822 47.44 -15.61 -26.12
C ASN A 822 48.31 -16.87 -26.24
N ASP A 823 49.61 -16.74 -25.96
CA ASP A 823 50.60 -17.82 -26.09
C ASP A 823 50.56 -18.86 -24.93
N VAL A 824 49.48 -18.91 -24.13
CA VAL A 824 49.36 -19.85 -23.00
C VAL A 824 48.62 -21.12 -23.43
N ASP A 825 49.33 -22.24 -23.58
CA ASP A 825 48.74 -23.56 -23.80
C ASP A 825 47.73 -23.92 -22.68
N PHE A 826 46.61 -24.55 -23.02
CA PHE A 826 45.64 -25.10 -22.05
C PHE A 826 46.35 -25.96 -20.99
N ALA A 827 47.32 -26.77 -21.42
CA ALA A 827 48.10 -27.67 -20.57
C ALA A 827 49.01 -26.96 -19.54
N ALA A 828 49.30 -25.67 -19.71
CA ALA A 828 50.08 -24.89 -18.75
C ALA A 828 49.29 -24.63 -17.45
N THR A 829 47.96 -24.51 -17.54
CA THR A 829 47.08 -24.30 -16.37
C THR A 829 46.69 -25.61 -15.68
N ALA A 830 46.81 -26.75 -16.37
CA ALA A 830 46.49 -28.07 -15.87
C ALA A 830 47.50 -28.56 -14.80
N LYS A 831 47.00 -29.17 -13.72
CA LYS A 831 47.81 -29.65 -12.60
C LYS A 831 48.01 -31.16 -12.63
N THR A 832 46.93 -31.93 -12.79
CA THR A 832 46.95 -33.41 -12.78
C THR A 832 47.39 -34.00 -14.12
N GLY A 833 47.58 -35.33 -14.18
CA GLY A 833 47.82 -36.05 -15.42
C GLY A 833 46.59 -36.06 -16.33
N ASN A 834 45.41 -36.43 -15.79
CA ASN A 834 44.13 -36.40 -16.50
C ASN A 834 43.86 -35.00 -17.08
N GLN A 835 44.07 -33.94 -16.29
CA GLN A 835 43.89 -32.55 -16.76
C GLN A 835 44.83 -32.21 -17.93
N LYS A 836 46.08 -32.67 -17.90
CA LYS A 836 47.06 -32.39 -18.99
C LYS A 836 46.75 -33.18 -20.25
N SER A 837 46.40 -34.46 -20.13
CA SER A 837 45.94 -35.29 -21.25
C SER A 837 44.74 -34.64 -21.96
N VAL A 838 43.73 -34.25 -21.19
CA VAL A 838 42.51 -33.60 -21.72
C VAL A 838 42.82 -32.21 -22.28
N ALA A 839 43.60 -31.39 -21.59
CA ALA A 839 43.94 -30.04 -22.06
C ALA A 839 44.63 -30.04 -23.43
N VAL A 840 45.59 -30.95 -23.66
CA VAL A 840 46.24 -31.13 -24.97
C VAL A 840 45.24 -31.62 -26.02
N ALA A 841 44.38 -32.57 -25.67
CA ALA A 841 43.38 -33.10 -26.61
C ALA A 841 42.32 -32.07 -27.00
N VAL A 842 41.91 -31.18 -26.07
CA VAL A 842 40.96 -30.10 -26.33
C VAL A 842 41.60 -28.98 -27.13
N GLU A 843 42.83 -28.56 -26.83
CA GLU A 843 43.57 -27.58 -27.65
C GLU A 843 43.71 -28.08 -29.09
N GLY A 844 43.98 -29.38 -29.27
CA GLY A 844 44.07 -30.05 -30.57
C GLY A 844 42.78 -30.10 -31.40
N LEU A 845 41.62 -29.74 -30.84
CA LEU A 845 40.37 -29.59 -31.60
C LEU A 845 40.32 -28.26 -32.39
N GLY A 846 41.00 -27.22 -31.89
CA GLY A 846 41.07 -25.90 -32.52
C GLY A 846 39.77 -25.09 -32.52
N ALA A 847 39.90 -23.83 -32.94
CA ALA A 847 38.80 -22.88 -32.99
C ALA A 847 37.69 -23.31 -33.97
N GLY A 848 36.43 -23.11 -33.57
CA GLY A 848 35.23 -23.59 -34.27
C GLY A 848 34.71 -24.94 -33.76
N ASN A 849 35.41 -25.60 -32.82
CA ASN A 849 34.88 -26.74 -32.07
C ASN A 849 34.26 -26.25 -30.75
N ALA A 850 33.02 -26.64 -30.47
CA ALA A 850 32.27 -26.17 -29.29
C ALA A 850 32.96 -26.42 -27.93
N VAL A 851 33.76 -27.49 -27.81
CA VAL A 851 34.52 -27.80 -26.59
C VAL A 851 35.71 -26.84 -26.45
N TYR A 852 36.52 -26.68 -27.52
CA TYR A 852 37.63 -25.72 -27.55
C TYR A 852 37.13 -24.28 -27.34
N ASP A 853 36.13 -23.86 -28.09
CA ASP A 853 35.61 -22.49 -28.10
C ASP A 853 35.00 -22.07 -26.75
N THR A 854 34.59 -23.04 -25.92
CA THR A 854 34.13 -22.76 -24.54
C THR A 854 35.27 -22.82 -23.54
N VAL A 855 36.22 -23.75 -23.70
CA VAL A 855 37.41 -23.86 -22.83
C VAL A 855 38.36 -22.67 -22.96
N VAL A 856 38.55 -22.14 -24.18
CA VAL A 856 39.36 -20.93 -24.41
C VAL A 856 38.80 -19.69 -23.72
N MET A 857 37.49 -19.68 -23.42
CA MET A 857 36.75 -18.55 -22.85
C MET A 857 36.51 -18.62 -21.34
N GLN A 858 37.10 -19.58 -20.62
CA GLN A 858 36.96 -19.67 -19.16
C GLN A 858 37.63 -18.47 -18.47
N ASP A 859 36.94 -17.81 -17.53
CA ASP A 859 37.45 -16.61 -16.85
C ASP A 859 38.57 -16.87 -15.82
N SER A 860 38.90 -18.13 -15.53
CA SER A 860 40.00 -18.47 -14.63
C SER A 860 40.68 -19.79 -14.98
N GLU A 861 41.92 -19.96 -14.51
CA GLU A 861 42.60 -21.26 -14.54
C GLU A 861 41.85 -22.34 -13.74
N GLU A 862 41.06 -21.97 -12.72
CA GLU A 862 40.30 -22.94 -11.93
C GLU A 862 39.12 -23.48 -12.72
N ASP A 863 38.44 -22.62 -13.47
CA ASP A 863 37.37 -23.00 -14.39
C ASP A 863 37.89 -23.85 -15.55
N ALA A 864 39.05 -23.50 -16.12
CA ALA A 864 39.75 -24.34 -17.09
C ALA A 864 40.07 -25.74 -16.52
N ARG A 865 40.60 -25.82 -15.29
CA ARG A 865 40.86 -27.11 -14.62
C ARG A 865 39.59 -27.90 -14.34
N ARG A 866 38.48 -27.25 -13.96
CA ARG A 866 37.16 -27.88 -13.81
C ARG A 866 36.64 -28.44 -15.14
N ALA A 867 36.84 -27.72 -16.24
CA ALA A 867 36.49 -28.19 -17.57
C ALA A 867 37.29 -29.44 -17.96
N PHE A 868 38.62 -29.44 -17.79
CA PHE A 868 39.46 -30.61 -18.09
C PHE A 868 39.09 -31.84 -17.24
N ASP A 869 38.79 -31.64 -15.95
CA ASP A 869 38.32 -32.70 -15.04
C ASP A 869 36.99 -33.30 -15.53
N ALA A 870 35.99 -32.46 -15.85
CA ALA A 870 34.67 -32.91 -16.31
C ALA A 870 34.72 -33.60 -17.68
N LEU A 871 35.57 -33.12 -18.59
CA LEU A 871 35.75 -33.67 -19.94
C LEU A 871 36.49 -35.02 -19.97
N SER A 872 37.15 -35.43 -18.87
CA SER A 872 38.05 -36.58 -18.83
C SER A 872 37.42 -37.96 -19.12
N GLY A 873 36.19 -38.22 -18.69
CA GLY A 873 35.61 -39.57 -18.79
C GLY A 873 36.30 -40.64 -17.90
N GLU A 874 37.00 -40.23 -16.83
CA GLU A 874 37.77 -41.14 -15.94
C GLU A 874 36.94 -42.24 -15.25
N ILE A 875 35.61 -42.14 -15.30
CA ILE A 875 34.67 -43.21 -14.90
C ILE A 875 35.00 -44.53 -15.61
N HIS A 876 35.28 -44.51 -16.92
CA HIS A 876 35.53 -45.71 -17.73
C HIS A 876 36.81 -46.47 -17.32
N ALA A 877 37.83 -45.74 -16.89
CA ALA A 877 39.03 -46.32 -16.30
C ALA A 877 38.76 -46.84 -14.87
N SER A 878 37.98 -46.09 -14.08
CA SER A 878 37.64 -46.46 -12.69
C SER A 878 36.73 -47.69 -12.60
N THR A 879 35.85 -47.92 -13.58
CA THR A 879 35.06 -49.16 -13.73
C THR A 879 35.93 -50.40 -13.82
N ARG A 880 37.13 -50.31 -14.42
CA ARG A 880 38.07 -51.43 -14.49
C ARG A 880 38.62 -51.79 -13.10
N THR A 881 38.93 -50.80 -12.27
CA THR A 881 39.27 -51.01 -10.85
C THR A 881 38.12 -51.68 -10.09
N ALA A 882 36.89 -51.20 -10.28
CA ALA A 882 35.71 -51.79 -9.63
C ALA A 882 35.55 -53.29 -9.96
N ILE A 883 35.54 -53.66 -11.23
CA ILE A 883 35.36 -55.05 -11.67
C ILE A 883 36.52 -55.96 -11.21
N ILE A 884 37.76 -55.44 -11.17
CA ILE A 884 38.91 -56.21 -10.69
C ILE A 884 38.83 -56.43 -9.17
N ASN A 885 38.34 -55.48 -8.39
CA ASN A 885 38.08 -55.67 -6.95
C ASN A 885 36.95 -56.69 -6.71
N ASP A 886 35.87 -56.64 -7.50
CA ASP A 886 34.77 -57.62 -7.45
C ASP A 886 35.18 -59.06 -7.78
N SER A 887 36.27 -59.26 -8.53
CA SER A 887 36.82 -60.59 -8.81
C SER A 887 37.07 -61.43 -7.54
N SER A 888 37.31 -60.77 -6.40
CA SER A 888 37.49 -61.40 -5.09
C SER A 888 36.26 -62.16 -4.59
N ILE A 889 35.05 -61.76 -4.99
CA ILE A 889 33.79 -62.37 -4.49
C ILE A 889 33.70 -63.86 -4.85
N ILE A 890 33.85 -64.18 -6.14
CA ILE A 890 33.73 -65.56 -6.65
C ILE A 890 34.89 -66.44 -6.14
N ARG A 891 36.10 -65.87 -6.06
CA ARG A 891 37.28 -66.53 -5.45
C ARG A 891 37.02 -66.89 -3.99
N ASN A 892 36.55 -65.96 -3.18
CA ASN A 892 36.28 -66.17 -1.76
C ASN A 892 35.17 -67.21 -1.55
N ALA A 893 34.07 -67.13 -2.30
CA ALA A 893 32.98 -68.11 -2.23
C ALA A 893 33.47 -69.55 -2.53
N VAL A 894 34.36 -69.72 -3.50
CA VAL A 894 35.00 -71.02 -3.79
C VAL A 894 35.93 -71.46 -2.66
N MET A 895 36.82 -70.58 -2.19
CA MET A 895 37.78 -70.95 -1.13
C MET A 895 37.08 -71.35 0.17
N GLU A 896 36.00 -70.66 0.53
CA GLU A 896 35.13 -70.95 1.68
C GLU A 896 34.35 -72.25 1.48
N ARG A 897 33.82 -72.49 0.27
CA ARG A 897 33.10 -73.72 -0.07
C ARG A 897 33.99 -74.95 0.04
N VAL A 898 35.23 -74.87 -0.41
CA VAL A 898 36.18 -75.99 -0.35
C VAL A 898 36.65 -76.25 1.09
N ASP A 899 36.92 -75.21 1.90
CA ASP A 899 37.24 -75.38 3.33
C ASP A 899 36.09 -76.07 4.10
N ALA A 900 34.84 -75.69 3.81
CA ALA A 900 33.64 -76.30 4.39
C ALA A 900 33.43 -77.76 3.98
N ALA A 901 34.03 -78.22 2.87
CA ALA A 901 33.98 -79.60 2.43
C ALA A 901 35.05 -80.50 3.07
N PHE A 902 36.21 -79.93 3.45
CA PHE A 902 37.36 -80.64 4.04
C PHE A 902 37.44 -80.56 5.58
N GLY A 903 36.35 -80.17 6.26
CA GLY A 903 36.34 -80.09 7.73
C GLY A 903 37.33 -79.05 8.30
N GLY A 904 37.63 -78.02 7.51
CA GLY A 904 38.49 -76.90 7.91
C GLY A 904 37.96 -76.15 9.14
N SER A 905 38.71 -75.17 9.61
CA SER A 905 38.52 -74.62 10.97
C SER A 905 37.30 -73.67 11.15
N GLY A 906 36.16 -73.95 10.52
CA GLY A 906 34.90 -73.16 10.52
C GLY A 906 33.61 -73.88 11.01
N GLN A 907 33.73 -75.03 11.68
CA GLN A 907 32.65 -75.79 12.36
C GLN A 907 31.45 -76.33 11.53
N SER A 908 30.79 -77.32 12.16
CA SER A 908 29.47 -77.87 11.86
C SER A 908 29.20 -78.21 10.39
N ALA A 909 29.53 -79.45 10.02
CA ALA A 909 29.18 -80.05 8.74
C ALA A 909 27.67 -80.01 8.50
N ALA A 910 27.26 -79.21 7.51
CA ALA A 910 25.89 -79.08 7.01
C ALA A 910 25.91 -78.64 5.53
N SER A 911 26.57 -79.43 4.68
CA SER A 911 26.16 -79.46 3.27
C SER A 911 24.89 -80.30 3.20
N SER A 912 23.86 -79.85 2.47
CA SER A 912 22.61 -80.61 2.33
C SER A 912 22.80 -81.85 1.46
N SER A 913 23.30 -82.92 2.07
CA SER A 913 23.57 -84.20 1.41
C SER A 913 22.31 -85.07 1.37
N VAL A 914 21.75 -85.25 0.19
CA VAL A 914 20.80 -86.35 -0.06
C VAL A 914 21.61 -87.65 -0.10
N ALA A 915 21.85 -88.24 1.07
CA ALA A 915 22.50 -89.53 1.20
C ALA A 915 21.51 -90.65 0.85
N THR A 916 21.75 -91.34 -0.26
CA THR A 916 20.86 -92.39 -0.79
C THR A 916 21.17 -93.79 -0.24
N ASP A 917 21.88 -93.90 0.89
CA ASP A 917 22.26 -95.18 1.48
C ASP A 917 22.28 -95.10 3.01
N MET A 918 21.84 -96.16 3.68
CA MET A 918 21.80 -96.26 5.14
C MET A 918 22.55 -97.51 5.61
N VAL A 919 23.69 -97.34 6.29
CA VAL A 919 24.16 -98.21 7.40
C VAL A 919 25.42 -97.64 8.07
N SER A 920 25.49 -97.76 9.40
CA SER A 920 26.65 -97.67 10.31
C SER A 920 27.68 -96.51 10.19
N SER A 921 27.72 -95.71 11.28
CA SER A 921 28.92 -95.20 11.99
C SER A 921 30.02 -94.38 11.28
N GLN A 922 30.41 -93.26 11.92
CA GLN A 922 31.38 -92.24 11.50
C GLN A 922 30.92 -91.38 10.30
N VAL A 923 30.74 -90.09 10.56
CA VAL A 923 30.36 -89.09 9.55
C VAL A 923 31.59 -88.71 8.73
N SER A 924 31.82 -89.44 7.65
CA SER A 924 32.69 -88.99 6.56
C SER A 924 32.00 -87.86 5.78
N ALA A 925 32.77 -87.02 5.09
CA ALA A 925 32.23 -85.94 4.28
C ALA A 925 31.30 -86.48 3.16
N PRO A 926 30.21 -85.76 2.80
CA PRO A 926 29.27 -86.27 1.81
C PRO A 926 29.89 -86.29 0.41
N ARG A 927 29.81 -87.44 -0.26
CA ARG A 927 30.40 -87.70 -1.60
C ARG A 927 29.98 -86.70 -2.68
N ALA A 928 28.80 -86.09 -2.57
CA ALA A 928 28.38 -84.99 -3.44
C ALA A 928 27.48 -83.99 -2.68
N ALA A 929 27.49 -82.73 -3.08
CA ALA A 929 26.64 -81.69 -2.50
C ALA A 929 26.39 -80.52 -3.46
N ILE A 930 25.18 -79.95 -3.37
CA ILE A 930 24.79 -78.67 -3.95
C ILE A 930 24.95 -77.59 -2.88
N TRP A 931 25.31 -76.37 -3.26
CA TRP A 931 25.43 -75.22 -2.37
C TRP A 931 24.97 -73.92 -3.05
N GLY A 932 24.67 -72.91 -2.23
CA GLY A 932 24.36 -71.55 -2.67
C GLY A 932 24.75 -70.52 -1.62
N GLN A 933 25.17 -69.34 -2.06
CA GLN A 933 25.63 -68.24 -1.22
C GLN A 933 25.16 -66.90 -1.79
N ALA A 934 24.46 -66.12 -0.97
CA ALA A 934 24.20 -64.71 -1.25
C ALA A 934 25.48 -63.90 -1.09
N LEU A 935 25.62 -62.86 -1.91
CA LEU A 935 26.84 -62.06 -2.06
C LEU A 935 26.48 -60.59 -1.81
N GLY A 936 27.29 -59.91 -1.00
CA GLY A 936 27.09 -58.51 -0.64
C GLY A 936 28.39 -57.89 -0.14
N GLN A 937 28.87 -56.87 -0.85
CA GLN A 937 30.03 -56.08 -0.42
C GLN A 937 29.88 -54.62 -0.83
N TRP A 938 30.53 -53.74 -0.07
CA TRP A 938 30.69 -52.32 -0.42
C TRP A 938 32.16 -51.93 -0.26
N SER A 939 32.65 -51.07 -1.14
CA SER A 939 34.03 -50.62 -1.13
C SER A 939 34.19 -49.19 -1.62
N GLU A 940 35.31 -48.59 -1.24
CA GLU A 940 35.68 -47.22 -1.54
C GLU A 940 37.17 -47.17 -1.86
N THR A 941 37.50 -46.63 -3.03
CA THR A 941 38.87 -46.28 -3.43
C THR A 941 38.96 -44.75 -3.38
N GLY A 942 39.81 -44.23 -2.49
CA GLY A 942 40.02 -42.80 -2.32
C GLY A 942 40.72 -42.18 -3.52
N ALA A 943 40.42 -40.90 -3.77
CA ALA A 943 41.09 -40.10 -4.79
C ALA A 943 42.61 -40.05 -4.56
N ASP A 944 43.40 -40.12 -5.63
CA ASP A 944 44.87 -40.06 -5.60
C ASP A 944 45.43 -38.67 -5.94
N GLY A 945 44.54 -37.69 -6.16
CA GLY A 945 44.88 -36.35 -6.63
C GLY A 945 44.95 -36.22 -8.15
N ASN A 946 44.68 -37.29 -8.90
CA ASN A 946 44.53 -37.31 -10.35
C ASN A 946 43.14 -37.77 -10.79
N ALA A 947 42.68 -38.89 -10.23
CA ALA A 947 41.31 -39.39 -10.36
C ALA A 947 40.51 -39.14 -9.06
N GLY A 948 39.20 -38.99 -9.20
CA GLY A 948 38.24 -38.82 -8.12
C GLY A 948 38.00 -40.09 -7.30
N LYS A 949 37.24 -39.94 -6.21
CA LYS A 949 36.94 -41.02 -5.28
C LYS A 949 35.87 -41.96 -5.85
N LEU A 950 36.26 -43.20 -6.10
CA LEU A 950 35.40 -44.29 -6.57
C LEU A 950 34.70 -44.98 -5.40
N LYS A 951 33.37 -44.98 -5.40
CA LYS A 951 32.54 -45.83 -4.53
C LYS A 951 31.99 -47.01 -5.33
N GLN A 952 31.74 -48.13 -4.65
CA GLN A 952 31.26 -49.35 -5.27
C GLN A 952 30.39 -50.16 -4.30
N SER A 953 29.30 -50.73 -4.80
CA SER A 953 28.42 -51.64 -4.07
C SER A 953 28.01 -52.81 -4.97
N THR A 954 28.17 -54.04 -4.47
CA THR A 954 27.97 -55.25 -5.27
C THR A 954 27.09 -56.24 -4.53
N GLY A 955 25.96 -56.61 -5.13
CA GLY A 955 25.00 -57.58 -4.59
C GLY A 955 24.74 -58.71 -5.58
N GLY A 956 24.54 -59.94 -5.09
CA GLY A 956 24.32 -61.08 -5.98
C GLY A 956 24.10 -62.42 -5.30
N PHE A 957 24.19 -63.49 -6.08
CA PHE A 957 24.08 -64.87 -5.62
C PHE A 957 24.91 -65.79 -6.52
N VAL A 958 25.57 -66.78 -5.91
CA VAL A 958 26.28 -67.87 -6.59
C VAL A 958 25.78 -69.20 -6.06
N ALA A 959 25.64 -70.18 -6.94
CA ALA A 959 25.37 -71.57 -6.58
C ALA A 959 26.32 -72.51 -7.33
N GLY A 960 26.48 -73.71 -6.80
CA GLY A 960 27.33 -74.71 -7.41
C GLY A 960 27.07 -76.12 -6.92
N TYR A 961 27.83 -77.04 -7.50
CA TYR A 961 27.80 -78.46 -7.20
C TYR A 961 29.24 -78.98 -7.18
N ASP A 962 29.57 -79.77 -6.17
CA ASP A 962 30.84 -80.49 -6.08
C ASP A 962 30.67 -81.91 -5.56
N ALA A 963 31.59 -82.76 -5.98
CA ALA A 963 31.67 -84.16 -5.59
C ALA A 963 33.12 -84.59 -5.35
N GLU A 964 33.29 -85.58 -4.47
CA GLU A 964 34.52 -86.31 -4.31
C GLU A 964 34.64 -87.34 -5.46
N ILE A 965 35.71 -87.23 -6.25
CA ILE A 965 35.91 -87.99 -7.49
C ILE A 965 36.93 -89.12 -7.29
N VAL A 966 37.91 -88.87 -6.42
CA VAL A 966 38.93 -89.82 -5.93
C VAL A 966 39.11 -89.51 -4.45
N GLU A 967 39.61 -90.47 -3.65
CA GLU A 967 39.84 -90.30 -2.21
C GLU A 967 40.59 -89.00 -1.89
N ASN A 968 39.97 -88.14 -1.06
CA ASN A 968 40.46 -86.81 -0.70
C ASN A 968 40.61 -85.81 -1.87
N TRP A 969 39.96 -86.03 -3.02
CA TRP A 969 39.93 -85.10 -4.17
C TRP A 969 38.51 -84.69 -4.54
N ARG A 970 38.22 -83.40 -4.40
CA ARG A 970 36.91 -82.79 -4.72
C ARG A 970 37.01 -81.89 -5.93
N LEU A 971 36.07 -82.06 -6.88
CA LEU A 971 35.91 -81.19 -8.05
C LEU A 971 34.47 -80.66 -8.09
N GLY A 972 34.29 -79.45 -8.63
CA GLY A 972 32.99 -78.82 -8.75
C GLY A 972 32.90 -77.72 -9.80
N ALA A 973 31.68 -77.26 -10.02
CA ALA A 973 31.34 -76.16 -10.91
C ALA A 973 30.36 -75.19 -10.23
N LEU A 974 30.41 -73.92 -10.62
CA LEU A 974 29.52 -72.87 -10.13
C LEU A 974 28.94 -72.03 -11.27
N ALA A 975 27.78 -71.46 -11.02
CA ALA A 975 27.20 -70.38 -11.81
C ALA A 975 26.64 -69.31 -10.86
N GLY A 976 26.68 -68.05 -11.25
CA GLY A 976 26.19 -66.96 -10.41
C GLY A 976 25.87 -65.69 -11.20
N TYR A 977 25.22 -64.76 -10.52
CA TYR A 977 24.90 -63.43 -11.01
C TYR A 977 25.18 -62.41 -9.91
N SER A 978 25.72 -61.25 -10.28
CA SER A 978 25.80 -60.08 -9.41
C SER A 978 25.53 -58.80 -10.20
N ARG A 979 25.06 -57.76 -9.51
CA ARG A 979 25.04 -56.38 -10.03
C ARG A 979 25.97 -55.53 -9.19
N THR A 980 26.85 -54.80 -9.85
CA THR A 980 27.74 -53.80 -9.27
C THR A 980 27.23 -52.42 -9.63
N SER A 981 27.00 -51.53 -8.66
CA SER A 981 26.90 -50.09 -8.92
C SER A 981 28.19 -49.39 -8.52
N PHE A 982 28.60 -48.37 -9.26
CA PHE A 982 29.82 -47.62 -9.00
C PHE A 982 29.64 -46.13 -9.32
N ASP A 983 30.24 -45.28 -8.48
CA ASP A 983 30.04 -43.82 -8.51
C ASP A 983 31.38 -43.10 -8.36
N VAL A 984 31.60 -42.06 -9.18
CA VAL A 984 32.69 -41.08 -9.01
C VAL A 984 32.05 -39.69 -8.93
N ASN A 985 31.62 -39.34 -7.71
CA ASN A 985 30.87 -38.11 -7.44
C ASN A 985 31.65 -36.84 -7.83
N ASP A 986 32.98 -36.84 -7.69
CA ASP A 986 33.87 -35.70 -7.98
C ASP A 986 33.95 -35.34 -9.48
N ARG A 987 33.21 -36.07 -10.32
CA ARG A 987 33.09 -35.95 -11.78
C ARG A 987 31.64 -35.96 -12.29
N ASN A 988 30.65 -35.96 -11.39
CA ASN A 988 29.23 -36.16 -11.71
C ASN A 988 28.99 -37.38 -12.63
N SER A 989 29.62 -38.51 -12.33
CA SER A 989 29.55 -39.73 -13.14
C SER A 989 29.26 -40.98 -12.32
N SER A 990 28.47 -41.88 -12.88
CA SER A 990 28.01 -43.12 -12.26
C SER A 990 27.83 -44.22 -13.30
N GLY A 991 27.68 -45.46 -12.84
CA GLY A 991 27.27 -46.56 -13.72
C GLY A 991 27.00 -47.85 -12.97
N HIS A 992 26.65 -48.88 -13.72
CA HIS A 992 26.49 -50.22 -13.18
C HIS A 992 26.86 -51.31 -14.16
N SER A 993 27.25 -52.45 -13.60
CA SER A 993 27.60 -53.67 -14.34
C SER A 993 26.70 -54.84 -13.91
N ASP A 994 25.99 -55.43 -14.87
CA ASP A 994 25.31 -56.72 -14.70
C ASP A 994 26.27 -57.85 -15.07
N ASN A 995 26.61 -58.67 -14.07
CA ASN A 995 27.68 -59.65 -14.12
C ASN A 995 27.11 -61.08 -14.11
N TYR A 996 27.54 -61.91 -15.07
CA TYR A 996 27.21 -63.33 -15.13
C TYR A 996 28.48 -64.16 -14.97
N HIS A 997 28.51 -65.06 -13.99
CA HIS A 997 29.71 -65.81 -13.60
C HIS A 997 29.54 -67.31 -13.88
N LEU A 998 30.57 -67.94 -14.43
CA LEU A 998 30.70 -69.38 -14.59
C LEU A 998 32.10 -69.80 -14.10
N GLY A 999 32.21 -70.91 -13.38
CA GLY A 999 33.52 -71.37 -12.91
C GLY A 999 33.60 -72.86 -12.63
N ILE A 1000 34.84 -73.35 -12.60
CA ILE A 1000 35.20 -74.71 -12.15
C ILE A 1000 36.24 -74.61 -11.04
N TYR A 1001 36.14 -75.48 -10.05
CA TYR A 1001 37.00 -75.46 -8.88
C TYR A 1001 37.30 -76.86 -8.38
N GLY A 1002 38.31 -76.96 -7.52
CA GLY A 1002 38.62 -78.20 -6.84
C GLY A 1002 39.56 -77.99 -5.65
N GLY A 1003 39.76 -79.07 -4.91
CA GLY A 1003 40.74 -79.11 -3.85
C GLY A 1003 40.98 -80.53 -3.36
N THR A 1004 42.00 -80.66 -2.53
CA THR A 1004 42.46 -81.92 -1.97
C THR A 1004 43.15 -81.68 -0.63
N GLN A 1005 43.07 -82.67 0.26
CA GLN A 1005 43.61 -82.61 1.61
C GLN A 1005 44.51 -83.81 1.89
N TRP A 1006 45.72 -83.54 2.37
CA TRP A 1006 46.72 -84.55 2.73
C TRP A 1006 47.10 -84.36 4.20
N SER A 1007 46.46 -85.14 5.06
CA SER A 1007 46.50 -85.00 6.52
C SER A 1007 46.14 -83.57 6.97
N ALA A 1008 47.11 -82.75 7.35
CA ALA A 1008 46.90 -81.37 7.79
C ALA A 1008 47.05 -80.33 6.66
N THR A 1009 47.49 -80.72 5.45
CA THR A 1009 47.74 -79.80 4.33
C THR A 1009 46.55 -79.78 3.38
N THR A 1010 46.08 -78.60 2.97
CA THR A 1010 45.01 -78.45 1.97
C THR A 1010 45.52 -77.64 0.79
N LEU A 1011 45.30 -78.16 -0.43
CA LEU A 1011 45.52 -77.44 -1.69
C LEU A 1011 44.16 -77.26 -2.37
N LYS A 1012 43.82 -76.04 -2.78
CA LYS A 1012 42.55 -75.71 -3.45
C LYS A 1012 42.71 -74.62 -4.49
N GLY A 1013 41.80 -74.52 -5.45
CA GLY A 1013 41.84 -73.51 -6.49
C GLY A 1013 40.70 -73.62 -7.49
N GLY A 1014 40.73 -72.75 -8.50
CA GLY A 1014 39.70 -72.72 -9.53
C GLY A 1014 39.97 -71.74 -10.66
N LEU A 1015 39.16 -71.87 -11.70
CA LEU A 1015 39.08 -70.97 -12.85
C LEU A 1015 37.67 -70.40 -12.91
N ALA A 1016 37.54 -69.09 -13.11
CA ALA A 1016 36.27 -68.41 -13.31
C ALA A 1016 36.31 -67.52 -14.54
N TYR A 1017 35.19 -67.47 -15.26
CA TYR A 1017 34.94 -66.54 -16.35
C TYR A 1017 33.69 -65.72 -16.00
N SER A 1018 33.74 -64.42 -16.24
CA SER A 1018 32.62 -63.52 -16.01
C SER A 1018 32.35 -62.68 -17.26
N TRP A 1019 31.09 -62.56 -17.64
CA TRP A 1019 30.61 -61.60 -18.64
C TRP A 1019 29.97 -60.42 -17.93
N HIS A 1020 30.27 -59.22 -18.42
CA HIS A 1020 29.81 -57.95 -17.85
C HIS A 1020 29.06 -57.18 -18.93
N LYS A 1021 27.86 -56.70 -18.63
CA LYS A 1021 27.19 -55.62 -19.37
C LYS A 1021 27.30 -54.36 -18.54
N ILE A 1022 27.84 -53.30 -19.11
CA ILE A 1022 28.20 -52.08 -18.40
C ILE A 1022 27.43 -50.92 -19.04
N GLU A 1023 26.73 -50.16 -18.22
CA GLU A 1023 25.96 -48.97 -18.60
C GLU A 1023 26.49 -47.81 -17.71
N THR A 1024 26.79 -46.65 -18.30
CA THR A 1024 27.42 -45.51 -17.60
C THR A 1024 26.83 -44.16 -18.02
N ASP A 1025 26.66 -43.26 -17.06
CA ASP A 1025 26.21 -41.88 -17.23
C ASP A 1025 27.27 -40.90 -16.72
N ARG A 1026 27.49 -39.77 -17.41
CA ARG A 1026 28.24 -38.62 -16.86
C ARG A 1026 27.69 -37.26 -17.30
N LEU A 1027 27.73 -36.28 -16.40
CA LEU A 1027 27.38 -34.88 -16.69
C LEU A 1027 28.66 -34.04 -16.86
N VAL A 1028 28.95 -33.64 -18.10
CA VAL A 1028 30.01 -32.68 -18.42
C VAL A 1028 29.45 -31.27 -18.23
N ALA A 1029 29.81 -30.60 -17.14
CA ALA A 1029 29.34 -29.25 -16.85
C ALA A 1029 30.45 -28.35 -16.29
N PHE A 1030 30.63 -27.18 -16.90
CA PHE A 1030 31.55 -26.10 -16.50
C PHE A 1030 31.03 -24.75 -17.05
N PRO A 1031 31.57 -23.57 -16.67
CA PRO A 1031 31.04 -22.29 -17.14
C PRO A 1031 30.89 -22.22 -18.67
N GLY A 1032 29.66 -21.96 -19.14
CA GLY A 1032 29.31 -21.91 -20.56
C GLY A 1032 29.00 -23.26 -21.22
N PHE A 1033 29.26 -24.41 -20.59
CA PHE A 1033 29.11 -25.74 -21.19
C PHE A 1033 28.31 -26.70 -20.31
N SER A 1034 27.36 -27.44 -20.90
CA SER A 1034 26.63 -28.51 -20.19
C SER A 1034 26.10 -29.57 -21.16
N GLU A 1035 26.63 -30.79 -21.07
CA GLU A 1035 26.19 -31.95 -21.85
C GLU A 1035 26.06 -33.18 -20.93
N SER A 1036 24.99 -33.97 -21.12
CA SER A 1036 24.82 -35.26 -20.43
C SER A 1036 25.18 -36.36 -21.41
N LEU A 1037 26.00 -37.31 -20.97
CA LEU A 1037 26.55 -38.37 -21.82
C LEU A 1037 26.24 -39.77 -21.27
N ASP A 1038 25.88 -40.68 -22.17
CA ASP A 1038 25.59 -42.09 -21.91
C ASP A 1038 26.53 -43.02 -22.71
N ALA A 1039 26.75 -44.25 -22.22
CA ALA A 1039 27.42 -45.30 -22.97
C ALA A 1039 27.03 -46.72 -22.50
N ASP A 1040 26.71 -47.58 -23.46
CA ASP A 1040 26.46 -49.02 -23.30
C ASP A 1040 27.65 -49.84 -23.84
N TYR A 1041 28.25 -50.70 -23.01
CA TYR A 1041 29.32 -51.59 -23.44
C TYR A 1041 29.36 -52.94 -22.70
N SER A 1042 30.34 -53.77 -23.05
CA SER A 1042 30.53 -55.08 -22.45
C SER A 1042 32.00 -55.36 -22.14
N ALA A 1043 32.23 -56.24 -21.18
CA ALA A 1043 33.56 -56.69 -20.80
C ALA A 1043 33.57 -58.18 -20.42
N ASP A 1044 34.76 -58.78 -20.43
CA ASP A 1044 35.01 -60.13 -19.96
C ASP A 1044 36.14 -60.17 -18.92
N THR A 1045 35.92 -60.89 -17.82
CA THR A 1045 36.93 -61.16 -16.79
C THR A 1045 37.23 -62.65 -16.74
N PHE A 1046 38.46 -63.03 -17.06
CA PHE A 1046 39.00 -64.35 -16.73
C PHE A 1046 39.81 -64.27 -15.42
N GLN A 1047 39.64 -65.27 -14.55
CA GLN A 1047 40.39 -65.39 -13.32
C GLN A 1047 40.87 -66.82 -13.08
N ALA A 1048 42.14 -66.96 -12.70
CA ALA A 1048 42.72 -68.22 -12.21
C ALA A 1048 43.26 -68.01 -10.79
N PHE A 1049 42.92 -68.89 -9.85
CA PHE A 1049 43.32 -68.74 -8.44
C PHE A 1049 43.65 -70.08 -7.75
N GLY A 1050 44.48 -70.02 -6.72
CA GLY A 1050 44.88 -71.17 -5.91
C GLY A 1050 45.36 -70.79 -4.52
N GLU A 1051 45.25 -71.71 -3.57
CA GLU A 1051 45.69 -71.56 -2.19
C GLU A 1051 46.22 -72.87 -1.62
N LEU A 1052 47.33 -72.77 -0.87
CA LEU A 1052 47.91 -73.83 -0.06
C LEU A 1052 47.83 -73.41 1.42
N SER A 1053 47.33 -74.29 2.29
CA SER A 1053 47.29 -74.08 3.74
C SER A 1053 47.73 -75.33 4.51
N HIS A 1054 48.14 -75.16 5.76
CA HIS A 1054 48.53 -76.27 6.64
C HIS A 1054 48.04 -76.04 8.08
N ARG A 1055 47.44 -77.05 8.69
CA ARG A 1055 46.75 -76.97 9.98
C ARG A 1055 47.61 -77.45 11.16
N PHE A 1056 47.49 -76.73 12.28
CA PHE A 1056 48.04 -77.11 13.58
C PHE A 1056 46.92 -77.02 14.63
N ASP A 1057 46.61 -78.13 15.30
CA ASP A 1057 45.66 -78.16 16.43
C ASP A 1057 46.42 -78.10 17.77
N VAL A 1058 46.20 -77.05 18.55
CA VAL A 1058 46.88 -76.76 19.83
C VAL A 1058 45.83 -76.47 20.90
N ASN A 1059 45.75 -77.34 21.92
CA ASN A 1059 44.80 -77.21 23.04
C ASN A 1059 43.34 -76.97 22.61
N GLY A 1060 42.90 -77.58 21.50
CA GLY A 1060 41.55 -77.42 20.93
C GLY A 1060 41.37 -76.18 20.05
N THR A 1061 42.36 -75.30 19.95
CA THR A 1061 42.41 -74.21 18.96
C THR A 1061 43.09 -74.71 17.69
N ALA A 1062 42.45 -74.51 16.53
CA ALA A 1062 43.06 -74.80 15.23
C ALA A 1062 43.70 -73.53 14.65
N ILE A 1063 44.91 -73.66 14.10
CA ILE A 1063 45.69 -72.57 13.49
C ILE A 1063 46.14 -73.02 12.10
N GLU A 1064 45.82 -72.23 11.08
CA GLU A 1064 45.98 -72.57 9.66
C GLU A 1064 46.66 -71.40 8.91
N PRO A 1065 48.00 -71.33 8.86
CA PRO A 1065 48.71 -70.49 7.89
C PRO A 1065 48.36 -70.87 6.44
N PHE A 1066 48.27 -69.87 5.57
CA PHE A 1066 47.95 -70.04 4.15
C PHE A 1066 48.72 -69.07 3.25
N ALA A 1067 48.95 -69.50 2.00
CA ALA A 1067 49.44 -68.68 0.90
C ALA A 1067 48.53 -68.87 -0.32
N ASN A 1068 48.08 -67.76 -0.90
CA ASN A 1068 47.06 -67.68 -1.94
C ASN A 1068 47.55 -66.80 -3.10
N VAL A 1069 47.23 -67.18 -4.33
CA VAL A 1069 47.51 -66.39 -5.54
C VAL A 1069 46.28 -66.34 -6.44
N ALA A 1070 46.02 -65.20 -7.05
CA ALA A 1070 44.97 -64.99 -8.03
C ALA A 1070 45.44 -64.08 -9.17
N VAL A 1071 45.30 -64.53 -10.41
CA VAL A 1071 45.54 -63.73 -11.62
C VAL A 1071 44.18 -63.34 -12.20
N VAL A 1072 43.93 -62.04 -12.34
CA VAL A 1072 42.70 -61.46 -12.89
C VAL A 1072 43.05 -60.77 -14.20
N ARG A 1073 42.39 -61.14 -15.29
CA ARG A 1073 42.49 -60.47 -16.59
C ARG A 1073 41.11 -59.96 -16.99
N LEU A 1074 40.95 -58.65 -17.02
CA LEU A 1074 39.76 -57.94 -17.50
C LEU A 1074 40.03 -57.42 -18.92
N GLN A 1075 39.05 -57.54 -19.81
CA GLN A 1075 39.09 -57.03 -21.17
C GLN A 1075 37.78 -56.30 -21.44
N THR A 1076 37.82 -55.01 -21.78
CA THR A 1076 36.63 -54.23 -22.15
C THR A 1076 36.49 -54.16 -23.67
N GLY A 1077 35.25 -54.11 -24.16
CA GLY A 1077 34.95 -53.81 -25.56
C GLY A 1077 35.33 -52.38 -25.95
N ARG A 1078 35.36 -52.11 -27.25
CA ARG A 1078 35.33 -50.74 -27.78
C ARG A 1078 33.92 -50.18 -27.62
N PHE A 1079 33.77 -48.87 -27.43
CA PHE A 1079 32.49 -48.18 -27.44
C PHE A 1079 32.68 -46.68 -27.70
N ASP A 1080 31.59 -46.01 -28.06
CA ASP A 1080 31.52 -44.56 -28.18
C ASP A 1080 30.46 -44.07 -27.19
N GLU A 1081 30.70 -42.93 -26.52
CA GLU A 1081 29.67 -42.23 -25.76
C GLU A 1081 28.68 -41.51 -26.70
N HIS A 1082 27.49 -41.22 -26.20
CA HIS A 1082 26.43 -40.48 -26.88
C HIS A 1082 25.99 -39.28 -26.04
N GLY A 1083 25.40 -38.25 -26.67
CA GLY A 1083 24.74 -37.13 -25.97
C GLY A 1083 25.26 -35.71 -26.29
N GLY A 1084 26.45 -35.54 -26.86
CA GLY A 1084 27.00 -34.20 -27.12
C GLY A 1084 28.34 -34.14 -27.86
N ASN A 1085 28.88 -32.92 -28.01
CA ASN A 1085 30.17 -32.62 -28.65
C ASN A 1085 31.37 -33.12 -27.82
N SER A 1086 31.19 -33.29 -26.51
CA SER A 1086 32.19 -33.79 -25.55
C SER A 1086 32.21 -35.32 -25.40
N ALA A 1087 31.43 -36.03 -26.21
CA ALA A 1087 31.40 -37.49 -26.25
C ALA A 1087 32.74 -38.10 -26.69
N LEU A 1088 33.17 -39.14 -25.98
CA LEU A 1088 34.43 -39.85 -26.20
C LEU A 1088 34.23 -41.16 -26.96
N ARG A 1089 35.15 -41.44 -27.90
CA ARG A 1089 35.40 -42.78 -28.45
C ARG A 1089 36.46 -43.49 -27.63
N ILE A 1090 36.22 -44.74 -27.26
CA ILE A 1090 37.09 -45.53 -26.38
C ILE A 1090 37.48 -46.87 -27.01
N GLY A 1091 38.78 -47.16 -26.95
CA GLY A 1091 39.39 -48.36 -27.52
C GLY A 1091 39.00 -49.67 -26.81
N LYS A 1092 39.29 -50.80 -27.48
CA LYS A 1092 39.21 -52.12 -26.83
C LYS A 1092 40.44 -52.30 -25.93
N GLU A 1093 40.23 -52.43 -24.64
CA GLU A 1093 41.28 -52.41 -23.62
C GLU A 1093 41.50 -53.75 -22.92
N THR A 1094 42.61 -53.89 -22.18
CA THR A 1094 42.88 -55.06 -21.32
C THR A 1094 43.69 -54.64 -20.09
N THR A 1095 43.30 -55.14 -18.92
CA THR A 1095 44.02 -54.99 -17.65
C THR A 1095 44.35 -56.38 -17.10
N THR A 1096 45.59 -56.61 -16.65
CA THR A 1096 45.98 -57.84 -15.94
C THR A 1096 46.61 -57.50 -14.59
N THR A 1097 45.91 -57.88 -13.52
CA THR A 1097 46.32 -57.66 -12.14
C THR A 1097 46.50 -59.01 -11.44
N THR A 1098 47.62 -59.20 -10.75
CA THR A 1098 47.89 -60.40 -9.96
C THR A 1098 47.88 -60.06 -8.48
N PHE A 1099 47.20 -60.86 -7.67
CA PHE A 1099 47.16 -60.72 -6.21
C PHE A 1099 47.87 -61.90 -5.56
N THR A 1100 48.77 -61.66 -4.61
CA THR A 1100 49.27 -62.70 -3.68
C THR A 1100 48.86 -62.34 -2.27
N THR A 1101 48.27 -63.29 -1.53
CA THR A 1101 47.91 -63.12 -0.12
C THR A 1101 48.64 -64.14 0.73
N ILE A 1102 49.28 -63.70 1.82
CA ILE A 1102 49.84 -64.57 2.86
C ILE A 1102 49.12 -64.25 4.16
N GLY A 1103 48.71 -65.26 4.92
CA GLY A 1103 47.98 -65.02 6.16
C GLY A 1103 47.91 -66.21 7.10
N LEU A 1104 47.21 -65.98 8.21
CA LEU A 1104 46.98 -66.91 9.30
C LEU A 1104 45.48 -66.93 9.62
N ARG A 1105 44.89 -68.12 9.61
CA ARG A 1105 43.56 -68.36 10.17
C ARG A 1105 43.70 -69.01 11.53
N ALA A 1106 42.81 -68.71 12.46
CA ALA A 1106 42.76 -69.32 13.77
C ALA A 1106 41.31 -69.46 14.22
N SER A 1107 40.99 -70.50 14.99
CA SER A 1107 39.67 -70.65 15.58
C SER A 1107 39.64 -71.56 16.80
N ALA A 1108 38.79 -71.23 17.76
CA ALA A 1108 38.67 -71.92 19.04
C ALA A 1108 37.19 -72.22 19.37
N PRO A 1109 36.89 -73.38 19.99
CA PRO A 1109 35.59 -73.63 20.60
C PRO A 1109 35.42 -72.73 21.84
N VAL A 1110 34.21 -72.21 22.01
CA VAL A 1110 33.82 -71.34 23.11
C VAL A 1110 32.40 -71.70 23.57
N VAL A 1111 32.12 -71.58 24.87
CA VAL A 1111 30.84 -72.00 25.46
C VAL A 1111 30.11 -70.79 26.03
N PHE A 1112 28.86 -70.58 25.59
CA PHE A 1112 28.01 -69.48 26.03
C PHE A 1112 26.78 -70.05 26.74
N GLY A 1113 26.86 -70.15 28.08
CA GLY A 1113 25.82 -70.79 28.88
C GLY A 1113 25.73 -72.29 28.58
N SER A 1114 24.63 -72.72 27.97
CA SER A 1114 24.41 -74.10 27.51
C SER A 1114 24.68 -74.31 26.02
N MET A 1115 25.03 -73.25 25.27
CA MET A 1115 25.27 -73.33 23.83
C MET A 1115 26.78 -73.45 23.53
N ASN A 1116 27.13 -74.38 22.64
CA ASN A 1116 28.45 -74.44 22.05
C ASN A 1116 28.56 -73.44 20.90
N ALA A 1117 29.73 -72.82 20.75
CA ALA A 1117 30.04 -71.93 19.66
C ALA A 1117 31.51 -72.09 19.21
N ARG A 1118 31.86 -71.44 18.11
CA ARG A 1118 33.23 -71.27 17.64
C ARG A 1118 33.46 -69.81 17.29
N LEU A 1119 34.56 -69.27 17.78
CA LEU A 1119 35.12 -68.02 17.29
C LEU A 1119 36.18 -68.34 16.23
N SER A 1120 36.13 -67.68 15.09
CA SER A 1120 37.15 -67.77 14.04
C SER A 1120 37.67 -66.38 13.67
N GLY A 1121 38.94 -66.33 13.27
CA GLY A 1121 39.61 -65.11 12.86
C GLY A 1121 40.59 -65.40 11.72
N THR A 1122 40.74 -64.45 10.81
CA THR A 1122 41.79 -64.44 9.78
C THR A 1122 42.48 -63.10 9.80
N ALA A 1123 43.81 -63.12 9.78
CA ALA A 1123 44.63 -61.97 9.44
C ALA A 1123 45.51 -62.32 8.25
N GLY A 1124 45.54 -61.47 7.22
CA GLY A 1124 46.39 -61.65 6.05
C GLY A 1124 46.89 -60.33 5.50
N TRP A 1125 47.98 -60.39 4.75
CA TRP A 1125 48.49 -59.30 3.93
C TRP A 1125 48.40 -59.72 2.46
N GLN A 1126 47.87 -58.84 1.63
CA GLN A 1126 47.76 -59.02 0.19
C GLN A 1126 48.53 -57.92 -0.54
N HIS A 1127 49.25 -58.34 -1.58
CA HIS A 1127 49.96 -57.46 -2.51
C HIS A 1127 49.40 -57.60 -3.93
N ALA A 1128 49.29 -56.49 -4.67
CA ALA A 1128 48.82 -56.43 -6.05
C ALA A 1128 49.94 -56.02 -7.03
N TYR A 1129 50.17 -56.83 -8.06
CA TYR A 1129 51.18 -56.66 -9.11
C TYR A 1129 50.55 -56.50 -10.49
N GLY A 1130 51.33 -56.00 -11.45
CA GLY A 1130 50.89 -55.77 -12.82
C GLY A 1130 50.19 -54.42 -12.94
N ASP A 1131 49.06 -54.40 -13.63
CA ASP A 1131 48.31 -53.18 -13.89
C ASP A 1131 47.52 -52.79 -12.63
N THR A 1132 48.08 -51.90 -11.81
CA THR A 1132 47.42 -51.39 -10.58
C THR A 1132 46.83 -49.99 -10.75
N VAL A 1133 47.00 -49.35 -11.91
CA VAL A 1133 46.38 -48.05 -12.24
C VAL A 1133 45.78 -48.18 -13.63
N PRO A 1134 44.49 -48.56 -13.75
CA PRO A 1134 43.86 -48.70 -15.05
C PRO A 1134 43.82 -47.36 -15.79
N THR A 1135 44.21 -47.40 -17.05
CA THR A 1135 44.27 -46.25 -17.97
C THR A 1135 43.47 -46.58 -19.22
N THR A 1136 42.65 -45.64 -19.66
CA THR A 1136 41.79 -45.79 -20.85
C THR A 1136 42.19 -44.75 -21.88
N ALA A 1137 42.51 -45.21 -23.10
CA ALA A 1137 42.74 -44.35 -24.24
C ALA A 1137 41.39 -43.88 -24.82
N ALA A 1138 41.18 -42.56 -24.82
CA ALA A 1138 39.97 -41.89 -25.27
C ALA A 1138 40.27 -40.86 -26.37
N SER A 1139 39.26 -40.45 -27.13
CA SER A 1139 39.36 -39.36 -28.12
C SER A 1139 38.00 -38.72 -28.36
N PHE A 1140 37.94 -37.39 -28.50
CA PHE A 1140 36.75 -36.70 -29.04
C PHE A 1140 36.54 -37.04 -30.53
N ASP A 1141 35.33 -36.80 -31.07
CA ASP A 1141 34.91 -37.20 -32.43
C ASP A 1141 35.94 -36.89 -33.54
N THR A 1142 36.58 -35.72 -33.47
CA THR A 1142 37.59 -35.23 -34.42
C THR A 1142 38.97 -34.97 -33.80
N GLY A 1143 39.19 -35.40 -32.56
CA GLY A 1143 40.39 -35.08 -31.77
C GLY A 1143 41.51 -36.12 -31.79
N THR A 1144 42.64 -35.78 -31.16
CA THR A 1144 43.73 -36.72 -30.88
C THR A 1144 43.36 -37.69 -29.76
N VAL A 1145 43.98 -38.88 -29.77
CA VAL A 1145 43.87 -39.85 -28.66
C VAL A 1145 44.65 -39.36 -27.43
N PHE A 1146 44.08 -39.53 -26.25
CA PHE A 1146 44.67 -39.16 -24.96
C PHE A 1146 44.37 -40.21 -23.88
N ASP A 1147 45.31 -40.40 -22.95
CA ASP A 1147 45.18 -41.39 -21.87
C ASP A 1147 44.60 -40.78 -20.60
N VAL A 1148 43.64 -41.49 -19.99
CA VAL A 1148 42.95 -41.09 -18.75
C VAL A 1148 43.07 -42.20 -17.71
N ALA A 1149 43.64 -41.89 -16.55
CA ALA A 1149 43.77 -42.84 -15.44
C ALA A 1149 42.54 -42.78 -14.53
N GLY A 1150 42.09 -43.95 -14.08
CA GLY A 1150 41.02 -44.11 -13.08
C GLY A 1150 41.56 -44.35 -11.67
N ALA A 1151 40.66 -44.45 -10.69
CA ALA A 1151 41.02 -44.68 -9.29
C ALA A 1151 41.92 -45.93 -9.13
N PRO A 1152 43.08 -45.84 -8.44
CA PRO A 1152 44.09 -46.90 -8.46
C PRO A 1152 43.77 -48.09 -7.55
N ILE A 1153 44.06 -49.30 -8.02
CA ILE A 1153 43.98 -50.54 -7.21
C ILE A 1153 45.04 -50.46 -6.10
N ALA A 1154 44.63 -50.64 -4.84
CA ALA A 1154 45.55 -50.60 -3.71
C ALA A 1154 46.58 -51.73 -3.77
N LYS A 1155 47.86 -51.34 -3.85
CA LYS A 1155 49.00 -52.27 -3.93
C LYS A 1155 49.19 -53.12 -2.68
N GLU A 1156 48.86 -52.57 -1.52
CA GLU A 1156 49.00 -53.22 -0.21
C GLU A 1156 47.65 -53.20 0.50
N THR A 1157 47.13 -54.36 0.90
CA THR A 1157 45.91 -54.46 1.72
C THR A 1157 46.09 -55.44 2.89
N ALA A 1158 45.61 -55.04 4.07
CA ALA A 1158 45.42 -55.91 5.22
C ALA A 1158 44.02 -56.51 5.17
N ILE A 1159 43.93 -57.84 5.21
CA ILE A 1159 42.68 -58.60 5.19
C ILE A 1159 42.39 -59.10 6.60
N ILE A 1160 41.21 -58.77 7.10
CA ILE A 1160 40.72 -59.19 8.42
C ILE A 1160 39.39 -59.91 8.20
N LYS A 1161 39.27 -61.15 8.70
CA LYS A 1161 37.96 -61.80 8.89
C LYS A 1161 37.73 -62.07 10.37
N ALA A 1162 36.48 -61.91 10.80
CA ALA A 1162 36.00 -62.37 12.11
C ALA A 1162 34.70 -63.15 11.90
N GLY A 1163 34.64 -64.38 12.42
CA GLY A 1163 33.50 -65.27 12.30
C GLY A 1163 33.05 -65.83 13.65
N PHE A 1164 31.75 -66.03 13.78
CA PHE A 1164 31.11 -66.57 14.97
C PHE A 1164 30.01 -67.55 14.54
N ASP A 1165 30.21 -68.84 14.82
CA ASP A 1165 29.21 -69.90 14.64
C ASP A 1165 28.69 -70.33 16.02
N ILE A 1166 27.37 -70.38 16.20
CA ILE A 1166 26.71 -70.85 17.43
C ILE A 1166 25.74 -71.99 17.13
N ASP A 1167 25.87 -73.10 17.85
CA ASP A 1167 24.93 -74.22 17.79
C ASP A 1167 23.67 -73.86 18.59
N LEU A 1168 22.60 -73.48 17.87
CA LEU A 1168 21.25 -73.22 18.40
C LEU A 1168 20.54 -74.51 18.87
N GLY A 1169 21.12 -75.67 18.54
CA GLY A 1169 20.72 -76.99 19.01
C GLY A 1169 21.53 -78.07 18.30
N ASN A 1170 21.35 -79.35 18.67
CA ASN A 1170 22.12 -80.48 18.14
C ASN A 1170 22.19 -80.58 16.60
N GLN A 1171 21.19 -80.02 15.91
CA GLN A 1171 21.05 -80.03 14.46
C GLN A 1171 21.13 -78.65 13.79
N THR A 1172 21.24 -77.53 14.53
CA THR A 1172 21.16 -76.19 13.93
C THR A 1172 22.30 -75.29 14.38
N THR A 1173 23.02 -74.70 13.43
CA THR A 1173 24.12 -73.75 13.67
C THR A 1173 23.83 -72.44 12.93
N LEU A 1174 23.98 -71.29 13.61
CA LEU A 1174 23.92 -69.96 13.01
C LEU A 1174 25.34 -69.36 12.97
N GLY A 1175 25.83 -69.08 11.77
CA GLY A 1175 27.11 -68.42 11.53
C GLY A 1175 26.93 -66.97 11.08
N LEU A 1176 27.74 -66.07 11.66
CA LEU A 1176 27.93 -64.69 11.19
C LEU A 1176 29.41 -64.48 10.88
N GLU A 1177 29.73 -63.93 9.72
CA GLU A 1177 31.09 -63.54 9.34
C GLU A 1177 31.12 -62.09 8.85
N TYR A 1178 32.13 -61.35 9.26
CA TYR A 1178 32.51 -60.06 8.70
C TYR A 1178 33.90 -60.17 8.07
N THR A 1179 34.04 -59.66 6.85
CA THR A 1179 35.31 -59.53 6.13
C THR A 1179 35.59 -58.06 5.83
N GLY A 1180 36.76 -57.57 6.20
CA GLY A 1180 37.29 -56.27 5.81
C GLY A 1180 38.62 -56.40 5.07
N GLN A 1181 38.83 -55.57 4.05
CA GLN A 1181 40.13 -55.38 3.38
C GLN A 1181 40.48 -53.90 3.42
N TYR A 1182 41.72 -53.57 3.83
CA TYR A 1182 42.13 -52.21 4.16
C TYR A 1182 43.51 -51.87 3.59
N GLY A 1183 43.59 -50.90 2.68
CA GLY A 1183 44.82 -50.32 2.15
C GLY A 1183 44.87 -48.80 2.39
N ALA A 1184 46.01 -48.16 2.08
CA ALA A 1184 46.22 -46.74 2.36
C ALA A 1184 45.18 -45.80 1.71
N SER A 1185 44.65 -46.18 0.54
CA SER A 1185 43.61 -45.46 -0.21
C SER A 1185 42.40 -46.35 -0.54
N PHE A 1186 42.19 -47.46 0.18
CA PHE A 1186 41.13 -48.42 -0.14
C PHE A 1186 40.52 -49.05 1.11
N ASN A 1187 39.20 -49.16 1.14
CA ASN A 1187 38.51 -50.05 2.08
C ASN A 1187 37.42 -50.86 1.36
N GLN A 1188 37.27 -52.12 1.75
CA GLN A 1188 36.23 -53.02 1.29
C GLN A 1188 35.67 -53.77 2.50
N ASN A 1189 34.35 -53.91 2.54
CA ASN A 1189 33.61 -54.50 3.64
C ASN A 1189 32.57 -55.48 3.08
N ALA A 1190 32.45 -56.64 3.71
CA ALA A 1190 31.43 -57.63 3.39
C ALA A 1190 30.88 -58.26 4.68
N GLY A 1191 29.56 -58.46 4.73
CA GLY A 1191 28.86 -59.13 5.84
C GLY A 1191 28.13 -60.35 5.33
N LYS A 1192 28.26 -61.48 6.04
CA LYS A 1192 27.72 -62.78 5.66
C LYS A 1192 26.98 -63.42 6.84
N ALA A 1193 25.78 -63.92 6.59
CA ALA A 1193 25.02 -64.74 7.53
C ALA A 1193 24.74 -66.12 6.93
N ARG A 1194 24.88 -67.17 7.74
CA ARG A 1194 24.69 -68.58 7.36
C ARG A 1194 23.81 -69.28 8.39
N LEU A 1195 22.62 -69.73 7.99
CA LEU A 1195 21.89 -70.74 8.77
C LEU A 1195 22.27 -72.13 8.24
N SER A 1196 22.61 -73.05 9.13
CA SER A 1196 23.00 -74.42 8.80
C SER A 1196 22.11 -75.39 9.58
N VAL A 1197 21.45 -76.31 8.87
CA VAL A 1197 20.59 -77.34 9.47
C VAL A 1197 21.08 -78.72 9.02
N LYS A 1198 21.26 -79.61 9.99
CA LYS A 1198 21.61 -81.02 9.84
C LYS A 1198 20.32 -81.82 9.97
N PHE A 1199 20.02 -82.69 9.02
CA PHE A 1199 18.83 -83.54 9.02
C PHE A 1199 19.23 -84.96 9.40
#